data_AF-A0A9E6BG90-F1
#
_entry.id   AF-A0A9E6BG90-F1
#
_cell.length_a   1.000
_cell.length_b   1.000
_cell.length_c   1.000
_cell.angle_alpha   90.00
_cell.angle_beta   90.00
_cell.angle_gamma   90.00
#
_symmetry.space_group_name_H-M   'P 1'
#
loop_
_entity.id
_entity.type
_entity.pdbx_description
1 polymer ?
#
loop_
_entity_poly.entity_id
_entity_poly.type
_entity_poly.pdbx_seq_one_letter_code
_entity_poly.pdbx_strand_id
1 'polypeptide(L)'
;MSDTFTCLSLEKLLTWIKREEKTDKIFGIPKSLFFIPSDDDVFRMDRYGRFLETPVGVAAGPHTQLSQNIISAWLTGARYIELKTVQVLDELEITKPCISMEDEGYNCEWSQELTLEKTYHEYLNALVAIYILKKKLEIGLETEPGFIFNMSVGYNLEGILSPGVQGFLDGMANAKEHISEKLLTAQSIFPEAADLEIPSTVSDNITISTMHGCPPDEIEKIGSYFIEKRKLNTTIKLNPTLLGKDKLRDILNNKLGFEIMVPDIAFEHDLQYDAGVRLINNLLKKAKACGVEFNIKLTNTLETRNNQSKLPENEQMVYMSGRPLHVISMNLAKRLQNEFNGNLDISFSAGADCFNIADILSCGLKPVTVCSDILKPGGYGRIAQYLDMTKKAFAKKNASSIRDFIKKTAADGDGKKEAALSNLNDYAERVVTNRHYHKKSFPWSNIKTSRALCPFDCISAPCKGTCPAGQDVPSYMYYTAKGMFKEAFSVILQTNPFPNVQGMVCDHPCTQKCTRINYDAPLKIREIKRFVARQNPEIPELEPMEDNNLSVAVIGGGPSGFSAAYFLKMNGFSVDLFEAKQFGGGMAADAIPSFRLDDSSIKKDIDTIVSLGVNVQYGKSIDKQAFKIIRDKYDYVYIAVGALKAYPLNIDGADAKGVYDQLGLLSAVRQGKKVETGTNIVIIGGGNSAMDAARTARRLAGKNGKVMILYRRTIKEMPADREEIDSVIEEGIKIMEMVAPQSVLSENGCVSGIKCHRMEPGEPDSSGRPGPVVIEGSDFVIDADTVISAIGQKVVIPFLDGKALEANPETYRTSMDNVYAGGDAVRGASTLIKAIADGQKAVKSILTDAAVPCRVFADNQVLEKDINLFDTKLAKRIYGSDLIETDLAKREGFDLVTGTMTGEMAVAEASRCLLCDTVCNICTTVCPNRANVSYKIHPFKAPTFKAVFKNGRSCLEKLGTFMVSQENQVINIGDFCNECGNCTSFCPTSGSPYTDKPKFYLSRGGFEKEPAGYFLQGRSIFKKENGTKAVLTENKNDYTYDTAAIKAVMDKKTFQVTGAEFKSPENREIDLTEAAELGFLYISLKDYPGLV
;
A
#
# COMPACT_ATOMS: atom_id res chain seq x y z
N MET A 1 -8.13 -23.24 12.60
CA MET A 1 -7.11 -22.53 11.82
C MET A 1 -6.16 -23.62 11.40
N SER A 2 -6.07 -23.92 10.10
CA SER A 2 -5.24 -25.03 9.66
C SER A 2 -3.78 -24.62 9.81
N ASP A 3 -3.10 -25.20 10.80
CA ASP A 3 -1.65 -25.07 10.95
C ASP A 3 -0.87 -25.93 9.95
N THR A 4 -1.56 -26.52 8.96
CA THR A 4 -0.98 -27.48 8.03
C THR A 4 -1.35 -27.19 6.59
N PHE A 5 -0.36 -27.24 5.69
CA PHE A 5 -0.60 -27.21 4.25
C PHE A 5 -1.08 -28.57 3.74
N THR A 6 -1.97 -28.54 2.75
CA THR A 6 -2.32 -29.71 1.94
C THR A 6 -1.66 -29.61 0.57
N CYS A 7 -0.77 -30.54 0.27
CA CYS A 7 -0.13 -30.66 -1.05
C CYS A 7 -1.13 -31.15 -2.11
N LEU A 8 -0.95 -30.70 -3.35
CA LEU A 8 -1.69 -31.23 -4.49
C LEU A 8 -1.06 -32.53 -4.99
N SER A 9 -1.89 -33.44 -5.51
CA SER A 9 -1.36 -34.49 -6.38
C SER A 9 -0.86 -33.88 -7.69
N LEU A 10 0.11 -34.54 -8.33
CA LEU A 10 0.62 -34.11 -9.63
C LEU A 10 -0.50 -34.01 -10.67
N GLU A 11 -1.44 -34.95 -10.67
CA GLU A 11 -2.61 -34.97 -11.56
C GLU A 11 -3.46 -33.71 -11.41
N LYS A 12 -3.79 -33.31 -10.17
CA LYS A 12 -4.57 -32.10 -9.91
C LYS A 12 -3.79 -30.83 -10.31
N LEU A 13 -2.51 -30.78 -9.99
CA LEU A 13 -1.63 -29.67 -10.34
C LEU A 13 -1.57 -29.46 -11.87
N LEU A 14 -1.33 -30.52 -12.63
CA LEU A 14 -1.26 -30.49 -14.09
C LEU A 14 -2.63 -30.20 -14.74
N THR A 15 -3.71 -30.73 -14.16
CA THR A 15 -5.08 -30.42 -14.62
C THR A 15 -5.41 -28.95 -14.44
N TRP A 16 -5.02 -28.36 -13.31
CA TRP A 16 -5.19 -26.92 -13.08
C TRP A 16 -4.44 -26.10 -14.14
N ILE A 17 -3.16 -26.41 -14.39
CA ILE A 17 -2.36 -25.78 -15.44
C ILE A 17 -3.04 -25.89 -16.81
N LYS A 18 -3.44 -27.11 -17.22
CA LYS A 18 -4.07 -27.36 -18.53
C LYS A 18 -5.38 -26.61 -18.72
N ARG A 19 -6.16 -26.40 -17.65
CA ARG A 19 -7.43 -25.69 -17.73
C ARG A 19 -7.24 -24.17 -17.81
N GLU A 20 -6.33 -23.60 -17.03
CA GLU A 20 -6.08 -22.16 -17.07
C GLU A 20 -5.35 -21.69 -18.34
N GLU A 21 -4.59 -22.56 -18.99
CA GLU A 21 -3.94 -22.28 -20.27
C GLU A 21 -4.96 -21.79 -21.33
N LYS A 22 -6.20 -22.29 -21.29
CA LYS A 22 -7.30 -21.86 -22.17
C LYS A 22 -7.68 -20.38 -22.02
N THR A 23 -7.18 -19.73 -20.97
CA THR A 23 -7.39 -18.32 -20.66
C THR A 23 -6.10 -17.49 -20.67
N ASP A 24 -5.03 -18.02 -21.31
CA ASP A 24 -3.69 -17.43 -21.36
C ASP A 24 -3.09 -17.11 -19.98
N LYS A 25 -3.43 -17.95 -18.99
CA LYS A 25 -2.96 -17.83 -17.60
C LYS A 25 -2.43 -19.17 -17.09
N ILE A 26 -1.47 -19.13 -16.18
CA ILE A 26 -1.10 -20.28 -15.36
C ILE A 26 -0.97 -19.82 -13.91
N PHE A 27 -1.73 -20.47 -13.03
CA PHE A 27 -2.00 -20.01 -11.68
C PHE A 27 -2.35 -18.51 -11.67
N GLY A 28 -3.27 -18.07 -12.51
CA GLY A 28 -3.66 -16.66 -12.61
C GLY A 28 -2.57 -15.67 -13.07
N ILE A 29 -1.33 -16.10 -13.36
CA ILE A 29 -0.28 -15.26 -13.95
C ILE A 29 -0.53 -15.22 -15.47
N PRO A 30 -0.70 -14.04 -16.08
CA PRO A 30 -0.88 -13.93 -17.53
C PRO A 30 0.39 -14.26 -18.29
N LYS A 31 0.22 -14.85 -19.48
CA LYS A 31 1.30 -15.21 -20.41
C LYS A 31 2.19 -14.01 -20.80
N SER A 32 1.66 -12.79 -20.77
CA SER A 32 2.42 -11.55 -21.00
C SER A 32 3.51 -11.25 -19.97
N LEU A 33 3.45 -11.90 -18.79
CA LEU A 33 4.46 -11.81 -17.73
C LEU A 33 5.39 -13.04 -17.70
N PHE A 34 5.21 -14.01 -18.61
CA PHE A 34 6.11 -15.15 -18.68
C PHE A 34 7.45 -14.71 -19.25
N PHE A 35 8.53 -15.23 -18.67
CA PHE A 35 9.86 -15.04 -19.21
C PHE A 35 10.15 -16.13 -20.24
N ILE A 36 10.31 -15.70 -21.49
CA ILE A 36 10.78 -16.55 -22.58
C ILE A 36 12.26 -16.19 -22.85
N PRO A 37 13.20 -17.11 -22.64
CA PRO A 37 14.62 -16.85 -22.87
C PRO A 37 14.89 -16.62 -24.36
N SER A 38 15.82 -15.72 -24.66
CA SER A 38 16.28 -15.39 -26.01
C SER A 38 17.80 -15.48 -26.09
N ASP A 39 18.34 -15.93 -27.22
CA ASP A 39 19.80 -16.06 -27.43
C ASP A 39 20.60 -14.77 -27.29
N ASP A 40 19.91 -13.63 -27.40
CA ASP A 40 20.46 -12.31 -27.18
C ASP A 40 20.46 -11.87 -25.70
N ASP A 41 20.01 -12.72 -24.77
CA ASP A 41 20.00 -12.40 -23.34
C ASP A 41 21.43 -12.33 -22.75
N VAL A 42 22.00 -11.12 -22.75
CA VAL A 42 23.36 -10.80 -22.29
C VAL A 42 23.65 -11.06 -20.80
N PHE A 43 22.64 -11.39 -20.00
CA PHE A 43 22.78 -11.62 -18.55
C PHE A 43 22.82 -13.11 -18.16
N ARG A 44 22.82 -14.03 -19.13
CA ARG A 44 23.01 -15.47 -18.88
C ARG A 44 24.29 -15.75 -18.09
N MET A 45 24.32 -16.83 -17.31
CA MET A 45 25.49 -17.20 -16.51
C MET A 45 25.61 -18.70 -16.26
N ASP A 46 26.81 -19.15 -15.90
CA ASP A 46 27.04 -20.51 -15.39
C ASP A 46 27.16 -20.51 -13.86
N ARG A 47 26.71 -21.59 -13.24
CA ARG A 47 26.88 -21.87 -11.81
C ARG A 47 26.96 -23.37 -11.59
N TYR A 48 27.96 -23.85 -10.85
CA TYR A 48 28.15 -25.29 -10.59
C TYR A 48 28.31 -26.13 -11.88
N GLY A 49 28.90 -25.55 -12.93
CA GLY A 49 28.98 -26.17 -14.25
C GLY A 49 27.65 -26.31 -15.00
N ARG A 50 26.57 -25.66 -14.52
CA ARG A 50 25.25 -25.65 -15.16
C ARG A 50 24.89 -24.27 -15.71
N PHE A 51 24.24 -24.24 -16.86
CA PHE A 51 23.78 -23.02 -17.49
C PHE A 51 22.50 -22.46 -16.82
N LEU A 52 22.48 -21.15 -16.57
CA LEU A 52 21.33 -20.40 -16.08
C LEU A 52 20.89 -19.35 -17.10
N GLU A 53 19.61 -19.41 -17.47
CA GLU A 53 19.00 -18.45 -18.41
C GLU A 53 18.93 -17.03 -17.81
N THR A 54 18.82 -16.90 -16.48
CA THR A 54 18.81 -15.62 -15.77
C THR A 54 19.68 -15.69 -14.51
N PRO A 55 20.26 -14.56 -14.05
CA PRO A 55 21.02 -14.51 -12.81
C PRO A 55 20.13 -14.32 -11.56
N VAL A 56 18.81 -14.34 -11.75
CA VAL A 56 17.80 -13.98 -10.75
C VAL A 56 17.06 -15.23 -10.28
N GLY A 57 16.72 -15.24 -8.99
CA GLY A 57 16.15 -16.38 -8.31
C GLY A 57 15.18 -15.99 -7.21
N VAL A 58 14.56 -17.00 -6.60
CA VAL A 58 13.79 -16.85 -5.38
C VAL A 58 14.59 -17.42 -4.21
N ALA A 59 14.55 -16.71 -3.08
CA ALA A 59 15.29 -17.11 -1.89
C ALA A 59 14.55 -18.21 -1.12
N ALA A 60 15.27 -18.96 -0.27
CA ALA A 60 14.65 -19.89 0.68
C ALA A 60 13.60 -19.16 1.51
N GLY A 61 12.34 -19.53 1.32
CA GLY A 61 11.20 -18.80 1.84
C GLY A 61 9.88 -19.42 1.37
N PRO A 62 8.75 -18.72 1.52
CA PRO A 62 7.45 -19.33 1.23
C PRO A 62 7.25 -19.60 -0.27
N HIS A 63 7.97 -18.88 -1.13
CA HIS A 63 7.92 -19.03 -2.58
C HIS A 63 8.51 -20.35 -3.07
N THR A 64 9.19 -21.11 -2.21
CA THR A 64 9.88 -22.35 -2.56
C THR A 64 9.40 -23.55 -1.76
N GLN A 65 8.17 -23.48 -1.23
CA GLN A 65 7.58 -24.53 -0.39
C GLN A 65 6.58 -25.43 -1.12
N LEU A 66 5.64 -24.85 -1.87
CA LEU A 66 4.64 -25.59 -2.65
C LEU A 66 4.98 -25.58 -4.14
N SER A 67 4.58 -26.64 -4.85
CA SER A 67 4.89 -26.84 -6.27
C SER A 67 4.44 -25.67 -7.14
N GLN A 68 3.21 -25.17 -6.93
CA GLN A 68 2.67 -24.04 -7.67
C GLN A 68 3.44 -22.72 -7.44
N ASN A 69 4.09 -22.58 -6.28
CA ASN A 69 4.91 -21.40 -5.96
C ASN A 69 6.21 -21.45 -6.77
N ILE A 70 6.88 -22.61 -6.76
CA ILE A 70 8.13 -22.86 -7.51
C ILE A 70 7.89 -22.67 -9.02
N ILE A 71 6.80 -23.25 -9.54
CA ILE A 71 6.43 -23.12 -10.96
C ILE A 71 6.11 -21.66 -11.30
N SER A 72 5.40 -20.93 -10.43
CA SER A 72 5.10 -19.50 -10.63
C SER A 72 6.36 -18.63 -10.68
N ALA A 73 7.33 -18.90 -9.81
CA ALA A 73 8.63 -18.23 -9.82
C ALA A 73 9.39 -18.53 -11.11
N TRP A 74 9.43 -19.80 -11.54
CA TRP A 74 10.08 -20.19 -12.78
C TRP A 74 9.41 -19.56 -14.01
N LEU A 75 8.08 -19.59 -14.11
CA LEU A 75 7.33 -18.99 -15.22
C LEU A 75 7.68 -17.52 -15.46
N THR A 76 7.96 -16.78 -14.38
CA THR A 76 8.24 -15.33 -14.42
C THR A 76 9.73 -14.98 -14.54
N GLY A 77 10.61 -15.97 -14.62
CA GLY A 77 12.03 -15.78 -14.94
C GLY A 77 13.01 -16.09 -13.81
N ALA A 78 12.56 -16.64 -12.67
CA ALA A 78 13.48 -17.16 -11.67
C ALA A 78 14.18 -18.42 -12.20
N ARG A 79 15.51 -18.48 -12.10
CA ARG A 79 16.32 -19.63 -12.55
C ARG A 79 17.24 -20.19 -11.48
N TYR A 80 17.57 -19.41 -10.46
CA TYR A 80 18.22 -19.93 -9.25
C TYR A 80 17.21 -20.07 -8.12
N ILE A 81 16.63 -21.26 -7.95
CA ILE A 81 15.56 -21.51 -6.99
C ILE A 81 16.16 -22.10 -5.72
N GLU A 82 16.31 -21.26 -4.71
CA GLU A 82 16.77 -21.71 -3.39
C GLU A 82 15.59 -22.34 -2.64
N LEU A 83 15.59 -23.67 -2.59
CA LEU A 83 14.54 -24.46 -1.96
C LEU A 83 14.44 -24.13 -0.48
N LYS A 84 13.23 -24.26 0.05
CA LYS A 84 12.93 -23.93 1.44
C LYS A 84 13.75 -24.81 2.39
N THR A 85 14.28 -24.19 3.43
CA THR A 85 15.19 -24.83 4.40
C THR A 85 14.52 -26.01 5.08
N VAL A 86 15.04 -27.23 4.84
CA VAL A 86 14.43 -28.44 5.38
C VAL A 86 14.73 -28.65 6.85
N GLN A 87 13.70 -29.19 7.51
CA GLN A 87 13.39 -29.43 8.93
C GLN A 87 13.61 -30.88 9.49
N VAL A 88 14.11 -31.20 10.68
CA VAL A 88 13.96 -32.50 11.40
C VAL A 88 12.74 -32.44 12.32
N LEU A 89 12.50 -31.28 12.95
CA LEU A 89 11.27 -31.04 13.70
C LEU A 89 10.14 -30.84 12.69
N ASP A 90 9.31 -31.87 12.52
CA ASP A 90 8.24 -31.93 11.51
C ASP A 90 6.98 -31.13 11.91
N GLU A 91 6.86 -30.68 13.16
CA GLU A 91 5.74 -29.88 13.66
C GLU A 91 6.26 -28.69 14.49
N LEU A 92 6.05 -27.48 14.00
CA LEU A 92 6.42 -26.24 14.66
C LEU A 92 5.17 -25.39 14.93
N GLU A 93 5.00 -24.93 16.17
CA GLU A 93 4.03 -23.90 16.49
C GLU A 93 4.60 -22.54 16.01
N ILE A 94 4.09 -22.06 14.88
CA ILE A 94 4.47 -20.76 14.32
C ILE A 94 3.45 -19.73 14.78
N THR A 95 3.92 -18.68 15.46
CA THR A 95 3.09 -17.54 15.80
C THR A 95 2.57 -16.83 14.55
N LYS A 96 1.25 -16.69 14.44
CA LYS A 96 0.55 -16.08 13.29
C LYS A 96 -0.25 -14.86 13.72
N PRO A 97 -0.39 -13.81 12.88
CA PRO A 97 0.27 -13.65 11.58
C PRO A 97 1.79 -13.55 11.71
N CYS A 98 2.53 -14.11 10.75
CA CYS A 98 3.99 -14.25 10.81
C CYS A 98 4.75 -13.36 9.81
N ILE A 99 4.06 -12.57 8.98
CA ILE A 99 4.66 -11.68 7.97
C ILE A 99 4.05 -10.28 8.01
N SER A 100 4.92 -9.28 8.01
CA SER A 100 4.57 -7.87 7.74
C SER A 100 5.53 -7.32 6.68
N MET A 101 5.03 -6.71 5.60
CA MET A 101 5.86 -6.35 4.42
C MET A 101 5.55 -4.94 3.87
N GLU A 102 5.16 -4.01 4.73
CA GLU A 102 4.76 -2.64 4.36
C GLU A 102 5.94 -1.85 3.75
N ASP A 103 6.84 -1.32 4.58
CA ASP A 103 8.09 -0.65 4.18
C ASP A 103 9.27 -1.59 4.38
N GLU A 104 9.71 -1.74 5.63
CA GLU A 104 10.58 -2.82 6.09
C GLU A 104 9.77 -4.12 6.17
N GLY A 105 10.41 -5.24 5.84
CA GLY A 105 9.81 -6.55 6.01
C GLY A 105 10.13 -7.10 7.38
N TYR A 106 9.17 -7.70 8.08
CA TYR A 106 9.36 -8.41 9.34
C TYR A 106 8.74 -9.80 9.26
N ASN A 107 9.37 -10.77 9.91
CA ASN A 107 8.78 -12.10 10.12
C ASN A 107 9.19 -12.70 11.47
N CYS A 108 8.42 -13.67 11.98
CA CYS A 108 8.73 -14.37 13.24
C CYS A 108 9.77 -15.47 13.03
N GLU A 109 9.52 -16.43 12.14
CA GLU A 109 10.49 -17.47 11.74
C GLU A 109 10.04 -18.14 10.43
N TRP A 110 10.97 -18.72 9.67
CA TRP A 110 10.72 -19.34 8.36
C TRP A 110 11.20 -20.78 8.30
N SER A 111 10.67 -21.63 9.18
CA SER A 111 10.85 -23.08 9.04
C SER A 111 9.93 -23.67 7.98
N GLN A 112 10.24 -24.89 7.55
CA GLN A 112 9.42 -25.65 6.62
C GLN A 112 8.21 -26.22 7.36
N GLU A 113 7.00 -25.95 6.86
CA GLU A 113 5.73 -26.45 7.46
C GLU A 113 5.29 -27.82 6.88
N LEU A 114 6.06 -28.35 5.93
CA LEU A 114 5.85 -29.67 5.32
C LEU A 114 6.86 -30.66 5.88
N THR A 115 6.43 -31.91 6.07
CA THR A 115 7.36 -33.01 6.38
C THR A 115 8.39 -33.18 5.28
N LEU A 116 9.54 -33.79 5.59
CA LEU A 116 10.61 -34.04 4.60
C LEU A 116 10.12 -34.81 3.36
N GLU A 117 9.27 -35.82 3.55
CA GLU A 117 8.70 -36.63 2.46
C GLU A 117 7.78 -35.79 1.55
N LYS A 118 6.85 -35.02 2.15
CA LYS A 118 5.96 -34.13 1.39
C LYS A 118 6.77 -33.07 0.64
N THR A 119 7.79 -32.52 1.29
CA THR A 119 8.72 -31.54 0.70
C THR A 119 9.41 -32.10 -0.53
N TYR A 120 9.98 -33.31 -0.43
CA TYR A 120 10.63 -33.99 -1.54
C TYR A 120 9.67 -34.18 -2.73
N HIS A 121 8.44 -34.65 -2.47
CA HIS A 121 7.45 -34.83 -3.54
C HIS A 121 6.97 -33.52 -4.18
N GLU A 122 6.85 -32.43 -3.42
CA GLU A 122 6.54 -31.11 -4.00
C GLU A 122 7.66 -30.62 -4.93
N TYR A 123 8.92 -30.84 -4.56
CA TYR A 123 10.05 -30.48 -5.43
C TYR A 123 10.07 -31.30 -6.72
N LEU A 124 9.77 -32.60 -6.64
CA LEU A 124 9.63 -33.45 -7.83
C LEU A 124 8.42 -33.08 -8.69
N ASN A 125 7.29 -32.75 -8.08
CA ASN A 125 6.09 -32.30 -8.79
C ASN A 125 6.40 -31.01 -9.58
N ALA A 126 7.07 -30.04 -8.94
CA ALA A 126 7.51 -28.81 -9.59
C ALA A 126 8.50 -29.09 -10.74
N LEU A 127 9.49 -29.97 -10.52
CA LEU A 127 10.48 -30.35 -11.53
C LEU A 127 9.80 -30.92 -12.79
N VAL A 128 8.96 -31.94 -12.62
CA VAL A 128 8.25 -32.59 -13.74
C VAL A 128 7.35 -31.60 -14.48
N ALA A 129 6.59 -30.78 -13.74
CA ALA A 129 5.74 -29.76 -14.34
C ALA A 129 6.53 -28.70 -15.12
N ILE A 130 7.71 -28.28 -14.63
CA ILE A 130 8.58 -27.34 -15.32
C ILE A 130 9.08 -27.92 -16.65
N TYR A 131 9.52 -29.18 -16.70
CA TYR A 131 9.96 -29.81 -17.95
C TYR A 131 8.82 -29.97 -18.97
N ILE A 132 7.61 -30.31 -18.50
CA ILE A 132 6.42 -30.32 -19.36
C ILE A 132 6.15 -28.93 -19.94
N LEU A 133 6.13 -27.90 -19.08
CA LEU A 133 5.92 -26.52 -19.51
C LEU A 133 7.02 -26.02 -20.43
N LYS A 134 8.28 -26.44 -20.22
CA LYS A 134 9.42 -26.11 -21.06
C LYS A 134 9.19 -26.59 -22.50
N LYS A 135 8.83 -27.87 -22.68
CA LYS A 135 8.52 -28.46 -23.99
C LYS A 135 7.26 -27.83 -24.61
N LYS A 136 6.20 -27.67 -23.82
CA LYS A 136 4.90 -27.19 -24.27
C LYS A 136 4.86 -25.71 -24.66
N LEU A 137 5.62 -24.87 -23.95
CA LEU A 137 5.71 -23.43 -24.20
C LEU A 137 6.91 -23.07 -25.07
N GLU A 138 7.68 -24.06 -25.54
CA GLU A 138 8.89 -23.88 -26.35
C GLU A 138 9.92 -22.94 -25.67
N ILE A 139 10.12 -23.14 -24.36
CA ILE A 139 11.01 -22.31 -23.53
C ILE A 139 12.40 -22.96 -23.45
N GLY A 140 13.44 -22.24 -23.86
CA GLY A 140 14.84 -22.64 -23.64
C GLY A 140 15.41 -23.62 -24.68
N LEU A 141 16.69 -23.94 -24.53
CA LEU A 141 17.44 -24.82 -25.46
C LEU A 141 17.15 -26.31 -25.14
N GLU A 142 17.07 -27.17 -26.18
CA GLU A 142 16.63 -28.57 -26.06
C GLU A 142 17.50 -29.43 -25.11
N THR A 143 18.77 -29.06 -24.87
CA THR A 143 19.75 -29.93 -24.21
C THR A 143 20.16 -29.49 -22.79
N GLU A 144 19.73 -28.32 -22.30
CA GLU A 144 20.13 -27.78 -20.98
C GLU A 144 18.90 -27.36 -20.15
N PRO A 145 18.83 -27.69 -18.85
CA PRO A 145 17.69 -27.34 -17.99
C PRO A 145 17.44 -25.82 -17.95
N GLY A 146 18.51 -25.03 -17.90
CA GLY A 146 18.46 -23.56 -17.85
C GLY A 146 18.15 -22.97 -16.47
N PHE A 147 17.97 -23.81 -15.45
CA PHE A 147 17.71 -23.45 -14.05
C PHE A 147 18.39 -24.41 -13.07
N ILE A 148 18.50 -23.99 -11.80
CA ILE A 148 19.05 -24.77 -10.69
C ILE A 148 18.07 -24.79 -9.53
N PHE A 149 17.83 -25.98 -8.98
CA PHE A 149 17.29 -26.15 -7.63
C PHE A 149 18.46 -26.26 -6.65
N ASN A 150 18.53 -25.32 -5.70
CA ASN A 150 19.55 -25.29 -4.67
C ASN A 150 18.94 -25.68 -3.34
N MET A 151 19.36 -26.82 -2.78
CA MET A 151 18.86 -27.30 -1.50
C MET A 151 19.21 -26.32 -0.37
N SER A 152 18.40 -26.28 0.69
CA SER A 152 18.73 -25.52 1.89
C SER A 152 18.50 -26.38 3.14
N VAL A 153 19.45 -26.36 4.07
CA VAL A 153 19.41 -27.09 5.36
C VAL A 153 19.75 -26.15 6.51
N GLY A 154 19.14 -26.37 7.68
CA GLY A 154 19.37 -25.56 8.87
C GLY A 154 19.36 -26.43 10.13
N TYR A 155 20.46 -27.13 10.39
CA TYR A 155 20.63 -28.08 11.49
C TYR A 155 22.05 -28.10 12.02
N ASN A 156 22.22 -28.66 13.22
CA ASN A 156 23.51 -29.18 13.65
C ASN A 156 23.86 -30.44 12.83
N LEU A 157 25.11 -30.88 12.88
CA LEU A 157 25.57 -32.04 12.12
C LEU A 157 24.79 -33.30 12.49
N GLU A 158 24.41 -33.47 13.76
CA GLU A 158 23.60 -34.60 14.22
C GLU A 158 22.24 -34.68 13.50
N GLY A 159 21.51 -33.57 13.43
CA GLY A 159 20.23 -33.49 12.71
C GLY A 159 20.39 -33.77 11.21
N ILE A 160 21.50 -33.30 10.62
CA ILE A 160 21.82 -33.58 9.20
C ILE A 160 22.05 -35.07 8.96
N LEU A 161 22.69 -35.76 9.91
CA LEU A 161 22.97 -37.19 9.83
C LEU A 161 21.75 -38.06 10.17
N SER A 162 20.62 -37.46 10.56
CA SER A 162 19.39 -38.21 10.84
C SER A 162 18.90 -38.99 9.61
N PRO A 163 18.25 -40.16 9.81
CA PRO A 163 17.75 -40.98 8.69
C PRO A 163 16.81 -40.23 7.74
N GLY A 164 15.95 -39.35 8.28
CA GLY A 164 15.02 -38.56 7.48
C GLY A 164 15.73 -37.58 6.54
N VAL A 165 16.69 -36.81 7.08
CA VAL A 165 17.46 -35.85 6.26
C VAL A 165 18.36 -36.57 5.26
N GLN A 166 18.98 -37.68 5.64
CA GLN A 166 19.76 -38.49 4.71
C GLN A 166 18.88 -39.03 3.57
N GLY A 167 17.69 -39.58 3.88
CA GLY A 167 16.73 -40.03 2.88
C GLY A 167 16.29 -38.93 1.92
N PHE A 168 16.04 -37.71 2.44
CA PHE A 168 15.76 -36.54 1.60
C PHE A 168 16.95 -36.23 0.66
N LEU A 169 18.17 -36.14 1.20
CA LEU A 169 19.36 -35.82 0.41
C LEU A 169 19.67 -36.89 -0.65
N ASP A 170 19.43 -38.17 -0.33
CA ASP A 170 19.63 -39.29 -1.24
C ASP A 170 18.60 -39.27 -2.38
N GLY A 171 17.34 -38.96 -2.07
CA GLY A 171 16.30 -38.72 -3.08
C GLY A 171 16.63 -37.54 -3.99
N MET A 172 17.15 -36.44 -3.44
CA MET A 172 17.56 -35.28 -4.25
C MET A 172 18.77 -35.58 -5.17
N ALA A 173 19.66 -36.49 -4.76
CA ALA A 173 20.80 -36.93 -5.56
C ALA A 173 20.38 -37.90 -6.69
N ASN A 174 19.37 -38.74 -6.45
CA ASN A 174 18.85 -39.69 -7.43
C ASN A 174 17.35 -39.97 -7.25
N ALA A 175 16.53 -39.31 -8.06
CA ALA A 175 15.07 -39.43 -8.09
C ALA A 175 14.53 -40.24 -9.29
N LYS A 176 15.38 -41.04 -9.95
CA LYS A 176 15.04 -41.69 -11.24
C LYS A 176 13.68 -42.42 -11.21
N GLU A 177 13.45 -43.26 -10.22
CA GLU A 177 12.23 -44.07 -10.09
C GLU A 177 10.98 -43.20 -9.91
N HIS A 178 11.03 -42.25 -8.97
CA HIS A 178 9.92 -41.33 -8.69
C HIS A 178 9.63 -40.38 -9.86
N ILE A 179 10.66 -39.96 -10.62
CA ILE A 179 10.48 -39.17 -11.85
C ILE A 179 9.75 -40.00 -12.90
N SER A 180 10.15 -41.26 -13.12
CA SER A 180 9.49 -42.15 -14.07
C SER A 180 8.01 -42.38 -13.72
N GLU A 181 7.69 -42.61 -12.44
CA GLU A 181 6.30 -42.72 -11.96
C GLU A 181 5.48 -41.45 -12.23
N LYS A 182 6.07 -40.28 -11.96
CA LYS A 182 5.43 -38.99 -12.18
C LYS A 182 5.21 -38.70 -13.66
N LEU A 183 6.15 -39.08 -14.53
CA LEU A 183 5.99 -38.95 -15.99
C LEU A 183 4.85 -39.84 -16.50
N LEU A 184 4.73 -41.08 -16.02
CA LEU A 184 3.60 -41.96 -16.36
C LEU A 184 2.26 -41.33 -15.95
N THR A 185 2.19 -40.75 -14.76
CA THR A 185 1.00 -40.01 -14.31
C THR A 185 0.73 -38.80 -15.21
N ALA A 186 1.77 -38.03 -15.55
CA ALA A 186 1.66 -36.81 -16.34
C ALA A 186 1.20 -37.06 -17.79
N GLN A 187 1.59 -38.19 -18.40
CA GLN A 187 1.23 -38.57 -19.77
C GLN A 187 -0.29 -38.60 -20.01
N SER A 188 -1.07 -38.94 -18.99
CA SER A 188 -2.53 -38.94 -19.07
C SER A 188 -3.12 -37.53 -19.30
N ILE A 189 -2.40 -36.48 -18.91
CA ILE A 189 -2.83 -35.08 -19.01
C ILE A 189 -2.08 -34.36 -20.13
N PHE A 190 -0.76 -34.57 -20.22
CA PHE A 190 0.15 -33.98 -21.20
C PHE A 190 0.88 -35.11 -21.94
N PRO A 191 0.38 -35.55 -23.10
CA PRO A 191 0.98 -36.64 -23.87
C PRO A 191 2.47 -36.44 -24.17
N GLU A 192 2.91 -35.18 -24.34
CA GLU A 192 4.30 -34.80 -24.57
C GLU A 192 5.26 -35.20 -23.43
N ALA A 193 4.74 -35.53 -22.24
CA ALA A 193 5.51 -36.06 -21.13
C ALA A 193 6.13 -37.44 -21.41
N ALA A 194 5.64 -38.16 -22.43
CA ALA A 194 6.19 -39.46 -22.82
C ALA A 194 7.64 -39.38 -23.31
N ASP A 195 8.00 -38.29 -24.00
CA ASP A 195 9.34 -38.11 -24.58
C ASP A 195 10.20 -37.12 -23.78
N LEU A 196 9.87 -36.87 -22.52
CA LEU A 196 10.69 -35.99 -21.68
C LEU A 196 11.84 -36.75 -21.03
N GLU A 197 13.05 -36.29 -21.27
CA GLU A 197 14.24 -36.71 -20.53
C GLU A 197 14.50 -35.74 -19.38
N ILE A 198 14.20 -36.18 -18.15
CA ILE A 198 14.46 -35.41 -16.93
C ILE A 198 15.66 -36.03 -16.21
N PRO A 199 16.71 -35.26 -15.87
CA PRO A 199 17.84 -35.75 -15.11
C PRO A 199 17.41 -36.39 -13.78
N SER A 200 18.01 -37.54 -13.44
CA SER A 200 17.75 -38.22 -12.17
C SER A 200 18.24 -37.41 -10.96
N THR A 201 19.27 -36.58 -11.13
CA THR A 201 19.79 -35.73 -10.07
C THR A 201 19.02 -34.41 -10.04
N VAL A 202 18.20 -34.24 -9.01
CA VAL A 202 17.40 -33.02 -8.79
C VAL A 202 18.32 -31.86 -8.39
N SER A 203 19.26 -32.12 -7.48
CA SER A 203 20.23 -31.12 -7.02
C SER A 203 21.54 -31.75 -6.58
N ASP A 204 22.64 -31.08 -6.90
CA ASP A 204 24.04 -31.40 -6.53
C ASP A 204 24.67 -30.26 -5.72
N ASN A 205 23.84 -29.36 -5.20
CA ASN A 205 24.27 -28.15 -4.53
C ASN A 205 23.38 -27.80 -3.35
N ILE A 206 23.96 -27.15 -2.35
CA ILE A 206 23.30 -26.91 -1.06
C ILE A 206 23.74 -25.59 -0.43
N THR A 207 22.78 -24.90 0.20
CA THR A 207 23.02 -23.76 1.06
C THR A 207 22.79 -24.14 2.52
N ILE A 208 23.79 -23.87 3.35
CA ILE A 208 23.70 -24.05 4.80
C ILE A 208 23.18 -22.74 5.38
N SER A 209 21.98 -22.79 5.94
CA SER A 209 21.43 -21.71 6.74
C SER A 209 22.03 -21.81 8.15
N THR A 210 22.94 -20.91 8.48
CA THR A 210 23.51 -20.83 9.83
C THR A 210 22.41 -20.45 10.82
N MET A 211 22.11 -21.34 11.76
CA MET A 211 21.18 -21.01 12.85
C MET A 211 21.77 -19.89 13.70
N HIS A 212 20.95 -18.95 14.14
CA HIS A 212 21.37 -17.94 15.11
C HIS A 212 21.88 -18.64 16.38
N GLY A 213 23.08 -18.30 16.83
CA GLY A 213 23.72 -19.01 17.94
C GLY A 213 24.55 -20.25 17.57
N CYS A 214 24.61 -20.65 16.30
CA CYS A 214 25.36 -21.85 15.90
C CYS A 214 26.89 -21.62 16.04
N PRO A 215 27.61 -22.46 16.80
CA PRO A 215 29.05 -22.32 16.97
C PRO A 215 29.81 -22.38 15.63
N PRO A 216 30.87 -21.58 15.44
CA PRO A 216 31.64 -21.57 14.20
C PRO A 216 32.21 -22.94 13.80
N ASP A 217 32.66 -23.74 14.78
CA ASP A 217 33.20 -25.07 14.54
C ASP A 217 32.12 -26.04 14.04
N GLU A 218 30.88 -25.88 14.50
CA GLU A 218 29.74 -26.65 14.04
C GLU A 218 29.41 -26.32 12.58
N ILE A 219 29.36 -25.04 12.22
CA ILE A 219 29.16 -24.59 10.83
C ILE A 219 30.27 -25.17 9.92
N GLU A 220 31.53 -25.13 10.35
CA GLU A 220 32.65 -25.68 9.58
C GLU A 220 32.57 -27.21 9.42
N LYS A 221 32.18 -27.95 10.47
CA LYS A 221 31.95 -29.40 10.40
C LYS A 221 30.88 -29.76 9.38
N ILE A 222 29.76 -29.03 9.39
CA ILE A 222 28.65 -29.23 8.44
C ILE A 222 29.10 -28.93 7.01
N GLY A 223 29.76 -27.79 6.79
CA GLY A 223 30.30 -27.43 5.47
C GLY A 223 31.29 -28.47 4.96
N SER A 224 32.17 -28.95 5.84
CA SER A 224 33.15 -29.99 5.52
C SER A 224 32.48 -31.32 5.17
N TYR A 225 31.42 -31.71 5.89
CA TYR A 225 30.66 -32.92 5.59
C TYR A 225 30.06 -32.88 4.18
N PHE A 226 29.39 -31.78 3.79
CA PHE A 226 28.79 -31.68 2.46
C PHE A 226 29.84 -31.65 1.34
N ILE A 227 30.96 -30.96 1.55
CA ILE A 227 32.07 -30.89 0.59
C ILE A 227 32.80 -32.23 0.47
N GLU A 228 33.21 -32.83 1.59
CA GLU A 228 34.15 -33.94 1.60
C GLU A 228 33.45 -35.30 1.48
N LYS A 229 32.29 -35.46 2.14
CA LYS A 229 31.53 -36.73 2.19
C LYS A 229 30.45 -36.81 1.14
N ARG A 230 29.62 -35.77 1.00
CA ARG A 230 28.52 -35.74 0.02
C ARG A 230 28.93 -35.23 -1.37
N LYS A 231 30.11 -34.61 -1.48
CA LYS A 231 30.64 -34.03 -2.72
C LYS A 231 29.67 -33.03 -3.38
N LEU A 232 28.99 -32.22 -2.57
CA LEU A 232 28.07 -31.19 -3.04
C LEU A 232 28.77 -29.83 -3.18
N ASN A 233 28.34 -29.04 -4.17
CA ASN A 233 28.67 -27.63 -4.23
C ASN A 233 27.99 -26.93 -3.05
N THR A 234 28.77 -26.27 -2.19
CA THR A 234 28.30 -25.87 -0.86
C THR A 234 28.39 -24.36 -0.67
N THR A 235 27.27 -23.74 -0.32
CA THR A 235 27.20 -22.32 0.02
C THR A 235 26.91 -22.14 1.51
N ILE A 236 27.57 -21.20 2.17
CA ILE A 236 27.25 -20.82 3.55
C ILE A 236 26.60 -19.44 3.59
N LYS A 237 25.42 -19.37 4.21
CA LYS A 237 24.74 -18.11 4.49
C LYS A 237 25.42 -17.38 5.65
N LEU A 238 25.67 -16.09 5.48
CA LEU A 238 26.30 -15.24 6.48
C LEU A 238 25.37 -14.11 6.90
N ASN A 239 25.23 -13.90 8.21
CA ASN A 239 24.34 -12.91 8.80
C ASN A 239 24.91 -11.48 8.74
N PRO A 240 24.08 -10.42 8.74
CA PRO A 240 24.53 -9.03 8.64
C PRO A 240 25.34 -8.56 9.84
N THR A 241 25.15 -9.23 10.99
CA THR A 241 25.81 -8.98 12.27
C THR A 241 27.34 -9.03 12.16
N LEU A 242 27.89 -9.76 11.19
CA LEU A 242 29.32 -9.76 10.81
C LEU A 242 29.87 -8.37 10.45
N LEU A 243 29.02 -7.41 10.09
CA LEU A 243 29.44 -6.03 9.87
C LEU A 243 29.96 -5.37 11.15
N GLY A 244 29.50 -5.84 12.31
CA GLY A 244 29.81 -5.30 13.64
C GLY A 244 28.73 -4.35 14.15
N LYS A 245 28.53 -4.37 15.47
CA LYS A 245 27.50 -3.62 16.21
C LYS A 245 27.46 -2.13 15.86
N ASP A 246 28.59 -1.45 16.02
CA ASP A 246 28.65 0.02 15.89
C ASP A 246 28.38 0.47 14.47
N LYS A 247 29.03 -0.18 13.49
CA LYS A 247 28.87 0.17 12.08
C LYS A 247 27.47 -0.15 11.55
N LEU A 248 26.88 -1.27 11.98
CA LEU A 248 25.53 -1.63 11.59
C LEU A 248 24.52 -0.62 12.12
N ARG A 249 24.57 -0.30 13.42
CA ARG A 249 23.65 0.67 14.06
C ARG A 249 23.85 2.08 13.53
N ASP A 250 25.08 2.49 13.25
CA ASP A 250 25.35 3.78 12.62
C ASP A 250 24.69 3.91 11.25
N ILE A 251 24.80 2.88 10.40
CA ILE A 251 24.11 2.86 9.11
C ILE A 251 22.60 2.88 9.31
N LEU A 252 22.05 1.95 10.10
CA LEU A 252 20.62 1.75 10.24
C LEU A 252 19.92 2.96 10.91
N ASN A 253 20.44 3.41 12.05
CA ASN A 253 19.77 4.38 12.90
C ASN A 253 20.19 5.81 12.55
N ASN A 254 21.50 6.11 12.46
CA ASN A 254 21.96 7.49 12.29
C ASN A 254 21.90 7.95 10.83
N LYS A 255 22.37 7.12 9.89
CA LYS A 255 22.49 7.52 8.48
C LYS A 255 21.20 7.32 7.70
N LEU A 256 20.51 6.21 7.93
CA LEU A 256 19.26 5.90 7.23
C LEU A 256 18.01 6.36 7.99
N GLY A 257 18.09 6.61 9.30
CA GLY A 257 17.00 7.16 10.11
C GLY A 257 15.93 6.15 10.54
N PHE A 258 16.24 4.85 10.57
CA PHE A 258 15.28 3.83 11.03
C PHE A 258 15.29 3.72 12.57
N GLU A 259 14.11 3.80 13.18
CA GLU A 259 13.90 3.59 14.63
C GLU A 259 13.80 2.10 14.98
N ILE A 260 14.84 1.34 14.65
CA ILE A 260 14.88 -0.13 14.81
C ILE A 260 15.97 -0.51 15.81
N MET A 261 15.63 -1.38 16.77
CA MET A 261 16.56 -1.87 17.78
C MET A 261 17.05 -3.27 17.40
N VAL A 262 18.33 -3.37 17.03
CA VAL A 262 19.06 -4.64 16.91
C VAL A 262 19.70 -4.92 18.27
N PRO A 263 19.33 -5.98 19.01
CA PRO A 263 19.84 -6.22 20.36
C PRO A 263 21.32 -6.66 20.37
N ASP A 264 22.01 -6.52 21.50
CA ASP A 264 23.42 -6.94 21.64
C ASP A 264 23.59 -8.46 21.44
N ILE A 265 22.63 -9.24 21.95
CA ILE A 265 22.60 -10.70 21.85
C ILE A 265 22.66 -11.22 20.41
N ALA A 266 22.10 -10.47 19.44
CA ALA A 266 22.16 -10.81 18.01
C ALA A 266 23.60 -10.85 17.49
N PHE A 267 24.50 -10.04 18.06
CA PHE A 267 25.92 -10.03 17.70
C PHE A 267 26.73 -11.07 18.47
N GLU A 268 26.35 -11.38 19.71
CA GLU A 268 27.08 -12.32 20.58
C GLU A 268 26.86 -13.78 20.15
N HIS A 269 25.64 -14.11 19.73
CA HIS A 269 25.27 -15.45 19.31
C HIS A 269 25.73 -15.80 17.88
N ASP A 270 25.84 -14.79 17.01
CA ASP A 270 26.20 -15.01 15.62
C ASP A 270 27.71 -15.23 15.41
N LEU A 271 28.05 -15.72 14.22
CA LEU A 271 29.43 -15.93 13.78
C LEU A 271 30.25 -14.63 13.89
N GLN A 272 31.33 -14.68 14.66
CA GLN A 272 32.26 -13.56 14.79
C GLN A 272 33.14 -13.40 13.54
N TYR A 273 33.53 -12.17 13.22
CA TYR A 273 34.20 -11.85 11.95
C TYR A 273 35.47 -12.67 11.69
N ASP A 274 36.42 -12.69 12.63
CA ASP A 274 37.68 -13.41 12.46
C ASP A 274 37.49 -14.94 12.37
N ALA A 275 36.50 -15.47 13.09
CA ALA A 275 36.12 -16.87 13.00
C ALA A 275 35.52 -17.18 11.62
N GLY A 276 34.69 -16.28 11.08
CA GLY A 276 34.15 -16.37 9.74
C GLY A 276 35.23 -16.36 8.66
N VAL A 277 36.24 -15.48 8.77
CA VAL A 277 37.38 -15.44 7.84
C VAL A 277 38.14 -16.77 7.84
N ARG A 278 38.41 -17.35 9.03
CA ARG A 278 39.07 -18.66 9.13
C ARG A 278 38.24 -19.78 8.50
N LEU A 279 36.95 -19.83 8.83
CA LEU A 279 36.01 -20.82 8.30
C LEU A 279 35.95 -20.78 6.77
N ILE A 280 35.81 -19.59 6.18
CA ILE A 280 35.77 -19.40 4.72
C ILE A 280 37.05 -19.92 4.06
N ASN A 281 38.22 -19.57 4.60
CA ASN A 281 39.50 -20.04 4.08
C ASN A 281 39.64 -21.57 4.13
N ASN A 282 39.19 -22.19 5.22
CA ASN A 282 39.26 -23.65 5.38
C ASN A 282 38.37 -24.36 4.36
N LEU A 283 37.12 -23.92 4.22
CA LEU A 283 36.18 -24.55 3.30
C LEU A 283 36.54 -24.32 1.83
N LEU A 284 37.09 -23.15 1.46
CA LEU A 284 37.65 -22.92 0.13
C LEU A 284 38.75 -23.93 -0.21
N LYS A 285 39.67 -24.20 0.74
CA LYS A 285 40.74 -25.20 0.55
C LYS A 285 40.18 -26.61 0.37
N LYS A 286 39.21 -27.00 1.20
CA LYS A 286 38.57 -28.32 1.14
C LYS A 286 37.78 -28.53 -0.15
N ALA A 287 37.01 -27.52 -0.58
CA ALA A 287 36.25 -27.55 -1.82
C ALA A 287 37.16 -27.73 -3.02
N LYS A 288 38.25 -26.94 -3.09
CA LYS A 288 39.29 -27.09 -4.11
C LYS A 288 39.91 -28.48 -4.13
N ALA A 289 40.20 -29.06 -2.96
CA ALA A 289 40.74 -30.43 -2.86
C ALA A 289 39.75 -31.51 -3.30
N CYS A 290 38.44 -31.26 -3.16
CA CYS A 290 37.39 -32.21 -3.53
C CYS A 290 36.85 -32.02 -4.96
N GLY A 291 37.25 -30.97 -5.67
CA GLY A 291 36.76 -30.66 -7.01
C GLY A 291 35.32 -30.14 -7.05
N VAL A 292 34.84 -29.55 -5.96
CA VAL A 292 33.50 -28.93 -5.85
C VAL A 292 33.64 -27.42 -5.62
N GLU A 293 32.58 -26.67 -5.87
CA GLU A 293 32.54 -25.23 -5.59
C GLU A 293 32.14 -24.93 -4.15
N PHE A 294 32.76 -23.89 -3.59
CA PHE A 294 32.34 -23.28 -2.32
C PHE A 294 32.11 -21.79 -2.50
N ASN A 295 30.99 -21.31 -1.97
CA ASN A 295 30.54 -19.94 -2.15
C ASN A 295 29.92 -19.42 -0.84
N ILE A 296 29.66 -18.11 -0.79
CA ILE A 296 29.01 -17.45 0.34
C ILE A 296 27.69 -16.85 -0.12
N LYS A 297 26.69 -16.80 0.76
CA LYS A 297 25.45 -16.06 0.54
C LYS A 297 25.30 -14.96 1.58
N LEU A 298 25.09 -13.72 1.14
CA LEU A 298 24.73 -12.62 2.04
C LEU A 298 23.21 -12.60 2.25
N THR A 299 22.84 -12.66 3.52
CA THR A 299 21.53 -12.96 4.12
C THR A 299 20.27 -12.27 3.55
N ASN A 300 19.13 -12.83 3.92
CA ASN A 300 17.76 -12.34 3.66
C ASN A 300 17.22 -11.48 4.80
N THR A 301 17.78 -11.60 6.00
CA THR A 301 17.17 -11.09 7.24
C THR A 301 18.20 -10.59 8.26
N LEU A 302 17.76 -9.72 9.16
CA LEU A 302 18.48 -9.20 10.32
C LEU A 302 17.60 -9.34 11.58
N GLU A 303 18.09 -9.98 12.63
CA GLU A 303 17.36 -10.07 13.91
C GLU A 303 17.19 -8.68 14.57
N THR A 304 15.99 -8.40 15.05
CA THR A 304 15.58 -7.11 15.66
C THR A 304 14.56 -7.35 16.75
N ARG A 305 14.39 -6.40 17.70
CA ARG A 305 13.28 -6.47 18.66
C ARG A 305 11.94 -6.10 18.02
N ASN A 306 10.87 -6.77 18.45
CA ASN A 306 9.49 -6.44 18.07
C ASN A 306 8.95 -5.20 18.82
N ASN A 307 9.55 -4.03 18.59
CA ASN A 307 9.22 -2.82 19.34
C ASN A 307 7.95 -2.08 18.84
N GLN A 308 7.39 -2.48 17.69
CA GLN A 308 6.30 -1.75 17.02
C GLN A 308 4.98 -2.56 16.97
N SER A 309 4.87 -3.66 17.73
CA SER A 309 3.74 -4.62 17.67
C SER A 309 3.33 -4.97 16.23
N LYS A 310 4.33 -5.08 15.33
CA LYS A 310 4.11 -5.35 13.89
C LYS A 310 3.68 -6.80 13.66
N LEU A 311 4.12 -7.67 14.54
CA LEU A 311 3.78 -9.08 14.66
C LEU A 311 3.36 -9.34 16.11
N PRO A 312 2.73 -10.49 16.41
CA PRO A 312 2.16 -10.76 17.73
C PRO A 312 3.13 -10.48 18.89
N GLU A 313 2.61 -9.89 19.97
CA GLU A 313 3.43 -9.35 21.08
C GLU A 313 4.17 -10.42 21.89
N ASN A 314 3.75 -11.69 21.78
CA ASN A 314 4.46 -12.83 22.36
C ASN A 314 5.81 -13.08 21.67
N GLU A 315 6.02 -12.59 20.45
CA GLU A 315 7.29 -12.66 19.74
C GLU A 315 8.16 -11.45 20.09
N GLN A 316 9.17 -11.65 20.93
CA GLN A 316 10.07 -10.56 21.36
C GLN A 316 11.09 -10.18 20.28
N MET A 317 11.50 -11.15 19.45
CA MET A 317 12.47 -10.97 18.37
C MET A 317 11.80 -11.27 17.02
N VAL A 318 12.14 -10.46 16.01
CA VAL A 318 11.64 -10.60 14.64
C VAL A 318 12.77 -10.32 13.65
N TYR A 319 12.63 -10.87 12.45
CA TYR A 319 13.64 -10.80 11.40
C TYR A 319 13.30 -9.73 10.37
N MET A 320 14.07 -8.64 10.36
CA MET A 320 13.93 -7.50 9.46
C MET A 320 14.54 -7.79 8.08
N SER A 321 13.88 -7.36 7.01
CA SER A 321 14.33 -7.40 5.61
C SER A 321 13.93 -6.12 4.86
N GLY A 322 14.19 -6.09 3.54
CA GLY A 322 13.84 -4.96 2.68
C GLY A 322 14.99 -3.96 2.49
N ARG A 323 14.63 -2.71 2.16
CA ARG A 323 15.59 -1.68 1.72
C ARG A 323 16.71 -1.31 2.72
N PRO A 324 16.51 -1.22 4.06
CA PRO A 324 17.64 -0.97 4.96
C PRO A 324 18.67 -2.10 4.94
N LEU A 325 18.22 -3.35 4.80
CA LEU A 325 19.09 -4.51 4.77
C LEU A 325 20.00 -4.52 3.54
N HIS A 326 19.56 -3.94 2.42
CA HIS A 326 20.39 -3.78 1.23
C HIS A 326 21.68 -3.00 1.55
N VAL A 327 21.55 -1.84 2.20
CA VAL A 327 22.69 -0.96 2.53
C VAL A 327 23.67 -1.65 3.48
N ILE A 328 23.14 -2.34 4.50
CA ILE A 328 23.93 -3.10 5.48
C ILE A 328 24.70 -4.22 4.77
N SER A 329 24.02 -5.03 3.97
CA SER A 329 24.63 -6.18 3.29
C SER A 329 25.60 -5.78 2.18
N MET A 330 25.38 -4.67 1.48
CA MET A 330 26.37 -4.11 0.54
C MET A 330 27.65 -3.68 1.26
N ASN A 331 27.52 -3.09 2.46
CA ASN A 331 28.67 -2.72 3.30
C ASN A 331 29.39 -3.94 3.90
N LEU A 332 28.66 -5.01 4.20
CA LEU A 332 29.25 -6.30 4.59
C LEU A 332 29.96 -6.96 3.40
N ALA A 333 29.36 -6.96 2.21
CA ALA A 333 30.00 -7.44 0.97
C ALA A 333 31.31 -6.72 0.71
N LYS A 334 31.32 -5.37 0.82
CA LYS A 334 32.53 -4.55 0.73
C LYS A 334 33.59 -5.00 1.73
N ARG A 335 33.23 -5.19 3.00
CA ARG A 335 34.18 -5.62 4.04
C ARG A 335 34.80 -7.00 3.71
N LEU A 336 33.98 -7.98 3.36
CA LEU A 336 34.44 -9.33 3.03
C LEU A 336 35.27 -9.37 1.74
N GLN A 337 34.85 -8.67 0.67
CA GLN A 337 35.62 -8.70 -0.56
C GLN A 337 36.98 -8.00 -0.42
N ASN A 338 37.11 -6.95 0.38
CA ASN A 338 38.40 -6.34 0.65
C ASN A 338 39.33 -7.29 1.45
N GLU A 339 38.79 -8.01 2.45
CA GLU A 339 39.55 -9.01 3.22
C GLU A 339 40.13 -10.14 2.33
N PHE A 340 39.38 -10.53 1.29
CA PHE A 340 39.76 -11.61 0.39
C PHE A 340 40.27 -11.14 -0.98
N ASN A 341 40.60 -9.85 -1.13
CA ASN A 341 41.11 -9.26 -2.37
C ASN A 341 40.24 -9.56 -3.61
N GLY A 342 38.92 -9.48 -3.47
CA GLY A 342 37.95 -9.70 -4.55
C GLY A 342 37.79 -11.17 -4.98
N ASN A 343 38.31 -12.14 -4.22
CA ASN A 343 38.30 -13.55 -4.61
C ASN A 343 37.08 -14.35 -4.16
N LEU A 344 36.17 -13.76 -3.39
CA LEU A 344 34.98 -14.48 -2.93
C LEU A 344 33.91 -14.53 -4.04
N ASP A 345 33.32 -15.70 -4.21
CA ASP A 345 32.07 -15.87 -4.94
C ASP A 345 30.90 -15.69 -3.96
N ILE A 346 30.14 -14.61 -4.17
CA ILE A 346 29.09 -14.18 -3.26
C ILE A 346 27.74 -14.16 -3.99
N SER A 347 26.83 -15.03 -3.59
CA SER A 347 25.39 -14.90 -3.86
C SER A 347 24.79 -13.84 -2.93
N PHE A 348 23.80 -13.09 -3.43
CA PHE A 348 23.24 -11.94 -2.73
C PHE A 348 21.72 -12.01 -2.62
N SER A 349 21.18 -11.64 -1.45
CA SER A 349 19.75 -11.78 -1.18
C SER A 349 19.22 -10.76 -0.15
N ALA A 350 19.74 -9.52 -0.19
CA ALA A 350 19.42 -8.49 0.80
C ALA A 350 18.79 -7.25 0.13
N GLY A 351 17.47 -7.11 0.24
CA GLY A 351 16.74 -5.94 -0.29
C GLY A 351 16.97 -5.72 -1.79
N ALA A 352 17.23 -6.79 -2.54
CA ALA A 352 17.34 -6.74 -3.99
C ALA A 352 15.97 -6.40 -4.60
N ASP A 353 15.98 -5.48 -5.56
CA ASP A 353 14.82 -5.05 -6.32
C ASP A 353 15.16 -4.78 -7.80
N CYS A 354 14.15 -4.45 -8.60
CA CYS A 354 14.33 -4.16 -10.02
C CYS A 354 15.18 -2.90 -10.29
N PHE A 355 15.37 -2.02 -9.29
CA PHE A 355 16.14 -0.79 -9.43
C PHE A 355 17.62 -0.95 -9.05
N ASN A 356 17.97 -1.92 -8.19
CA ASN A 356 19.35 -2.17 -7.78
C ASN A 356 19.99 -3.44 -8.36
N ILE A 357 19.22 -4.32 -9.04
CA ILE A 357 19.75 -5.58 -9.58
C ILE A 357 20.97 -5.38 -10.49
N ALA A 358 20.96 -4.36 -11.35
CA ALA A 358 22.09 -4.07 -12.22
C ALA A 358 23.33 -3.64 -11.42
N ASP A 359 23.16 -2.80 -10.39
CA ASP A 359 24.27 -2.39 -9.51
C ASP A 359 24.86 -3.61 -8.76
N ILE A 360 24.02 -4.50 -8.24
CA ILE A 360 24.45 -5.76 -7.58
C ILE A 360 25.29 -6.61 -8.54
N LEU A 361 24.83 -6.81 -9.78
CA LEU A 361 25.56 -7.59 -10.79
C LEU A 361 26.89 -6.91 -11.18
N SER A 362 26.93 -5.58 -11.25
CA SER A 362 28.17 -4.83 -11.54
C SER A 362 29.23 -5.00 -10.44
N CYS A 363 28.81 -5.23 -9.19
CA CYS A 363 29.66 -5.54 -8.05
C CYS A 363 30.17 -6.99 -8.06
N GLY A 364 29.80 -7.79 -9.07
CA GLY A 364 30.17 -9.20 -9.18
C GLY A 364 29.40 -10.15 -8.26
N LEU A 365 28.35 -9.67 -7.59
CA LEU A 365 27.54 -10.46 -6.66
C LEU A 365 26.46 -11.22 -7.43
N LYS A 366 26.52 -12.56 -7.44
CA LYS A 366 25.61 -13.43 -8.19
C LYS A 366 25.70 -14.90 -7.73
N PRO A 367 24.64 -15.71 -7.93
CA PRO A 367 23.29 -15.31 -8.36
C PRO A 367 22.58 -14.46 -7.30
N VAL A 368 21.54 -13.74 -7.73
CA VAL A 368 20.75 -12.86 -6.85
C VAL A 368 19.39 -13.51 -6.60
N THR A 369 19.05 -13.72 -5.34
CA THR A 369 17.73 -14.24 -4.96
C THR A 369 16.87 -13.17 -4.29
N VAL A 370 15.55 -13.28 -4.44
CA VAL A 370 14.58 -12.29 -3.97
C VAL A 370 13.50 -12.98 -3.13
N CYS A 371 13.04 -12.30 -2.08
CA CYS A 371 11.84 -12.69 -1.31
C CYS A 371 11.00 -11.47 -0.92
N SER A 372 11.56 -10.49 -0.20
CA SER A 372 10.78 -9.36 0.32
C SER A 372 10.04 -8.56 -0.76
N ASP A 373 10.64 -8.35 -1.93
CA ASP A 373 10.01 -7.59 -3.02
C ASP A 373 8.86 -8.36 -3.70
N ILE A 374 8.96 -9.69 -3.83
CA ILE A 374 7.89 -10.54 -4.38
C ILE A 374 6.77 -10.84 -3.36
N LEU A 375 6.96 -10.52 -2.09
CA LEU A 375 5.88 -10.48 -1.09
C LEU A 375 5.06 -9.17 -1.16
N LYS A 376 5.50 -8.18 -1.94
CA LYS A 376 4.77 -6.93 -2.18
C LYS A 376 3.86 -7.02 -3.42
N PRO A 377 2.87 -6.12 -3.57
CA PRO A 377 1.89 -6.17 -4.66
C PRO A 377 2.52 -6.31 -6.05
N GLY A 378 2.00 -7.22 -6.87
CA GLY A 378 2.61 -7.64 -8.15
C GLY A 378 3.32 -8.99 -8.09
N GLY A 379 3.71 -9.44 -6.89
CA GLY A 379 4.12 -10.81 -6.66
C GLY A 379 5.27 -11.28 -7.56
N TYR A 380 5.17 -12.52 -8.03
CA TYR A 380 6.10 -13.11 -9.01
C TYR A 380 6.24 -12.30 -10.30
N GLY A 381 5.17 -11.60 -10.73
CA GLY A 381 5.18 -10.77 -11.93
C GLY A 381 6.26 -9.67 -11.91
N ARG A 382 6.73 -9.27 -10.73
CA ARG A 382 7.82 -8.30 -10.58
C ARG A 382 9.13 -8.76 -11.22
N ILE A 383 9.40 -10.06 -11.31
CA ILE A 383 10.65 -10.60 -11.86
C ILE A 383 10.85 -10.18 -13.32
N ALA A 384 9.76 -10.09 -14.10
CA ALA A 384 9.82 -9.58 -15.47
C ALA A 384 10.47 -8.16 -15.53
N GLN A 385 10.16 -7.30 -14.56
CA GLN A 385 10.77 -5.97 -14.48
C GLN A 385 12.26 -6.01 -14.12
N TYR A 386 12.73 -6.96 -13.31
CA TYR A 386 14.16 -7.10 -12.99
C TYR A 386 14.95 -7.36 -14.27
N LEU A 387 14.44 -8.26 -15.11
CA LEU A 387 15.07 -8.63 -16.36
C LEU A 387 15.04 -7.45 -17.34
N ASP A 388 13.92 -6.74 -17.47
CA ASP A 388 13.82 -5.52 -18.28
C ASP A 388 14.84 -4.45 -17.86
N MET A 389 14.96 -4.18 -16.56
CA MET A 389 15.92 -3.18 -16.04
C MET A 389 17.36 -3.63 -16.24
N THR A 390 17.63 -4.93 -16.08
CA THR A 390 18.95 -5.51 -16.36
C THR A 390 19.32 -5.35 -17.84
N LYS A 391 18.42 -5.69 -18.78
CA LYS A 391 18.63 -5.48 -20.23
C LYS A 391 18.96 -4.03 -20.54
N LYS A 392 18.17 -3.08 -19.99
CA LYS A 392 18.39 -1.64 -20.21
C LYS A 392 19.73 -1.17 -19.67
N ALA A 393 20.14 -1.64 -18.49
CA ALA A 393 21.43 -1.28 -17.90
C ALA A 393 22.61 -1.79 -18.75
N PHE A 394 22.52 -3.03 -19.25
CA PHE A 394 23.55 -3.62 -20.11
C PHE A 394 23.63 -2.89 -21.45
N ALA A 395 22.48 -2.60 -22.08
CA ALA A 395 22.41 -1.84 -23.33
C ALA A 395 23.01 -0.44 -23.18
N LYS A 396 22.72 0.27 -22.07
CA LYS A 396 23.30 1.59 -21.77
C LYS A 396 24.84 1.57 -21.68
N LYS A 397 25.41 0.45 -21.26
CA LYS A 397 26.86 0.23 -21.20
C LYS A 397 27.41 -0.48 -22.44
N ASN A 398 26.57 -0.81 -23.43
CA ASN A 398 26.92 -1.65 -24.57
C ASN A 398 27.61 -2.96 -24.17
N ALA A 399 27.11 -3.63 -23.13
CA ALA A 399 27.72 -4.82 -22.56
C ALA A 399 27.11 -6.11 -23.12
N SER A 400 27.97 -7.06 -23.54
CA SER A 400 27.53 -8.34 -24.16
C SER A 400 27.46 -9.53 -23.20
N SER A 401 27.95 -9.38 -21.97
CA SER A 401 27.90 -10.41 -20.93
C SER A 401 27.97 -9.77 -19.54
N ILE A 402 27.64 -10.50 -18.47
CA ILE A 402 27.86 -10.02 -17.09
C ILE A 402 29.32 -9.61 -16.88
N ARG A 403 30.27 -10.38 -17.42
CA ARG A 403 31.71 -10.09 -17.29
C ARG A 403 32.09 -8.77 -17.95
N ASP A 404 31.57 -8.53 -19.14
CA ASP A 404 31.79 -7.28 -19.89
C ASP A 404 31.11 -6.10 -19.19
N PHE A 405 29.90 -6.30 -18.65
CA PHE A 405 29.16 -5.28 -17.92
C PHE A 405 29.89 -4.81 -16.65
N ILE A 406 30.46 -5.74 -15.88
CA ILE A 406 31.31 -5.42 -14.71
C ILE A 406 32.47 -4.51 -15.13
N LYS A 407 33.20 -4.89 -16.19
CA LYS A 407 34.36 -4.13 -16.70
C LYS A 407 33.97 -2.74 -17.19
N LYS A 408 32.91 -2.61 -17.99
CA LYS A 408 32.44 -1.34 -18.55
C LYS A 408 31.75 -0.42 -17.55
N THR A 409 31.45 -0.93 -16.36
CA THR A 409 30.88 -0.13 -15.26
C THR A 409 31.96 0.48 -14.39
N ALA A 410 33.10 -0.20 -14.21
CA ALA A 410 34.20 0.27 -13.39
C ALA A 410 34.83 1.55 -13.94
N ALA A 411 35.16 2.47 -13.04
CA ALA A 411 35.91 3.68 -13.36
C ALA A 411 37.36 3.34 -13.71
N ASP A 412 37.99 2.45 -12.93
CA ASP A 412 39.37 1.99 -13.08
C ASP A 412 39.44 0.45 -12.94
N GLY A 413 40.23 -0.23 -13.79
CA GLY A 413 40.52 -1.67 -13.67
C GLY A 413 40.60 -2.45 -14.98
N ASP A 414 41.74 -3.11 -15.24
CA ASP A 414 41.97 -3.91 -16.45
C ASP A 414 41.35 -5.33 -16.36
N GLY A 415 41.25 -5.86 -15.13
CA GLY A 415 40.77 -7.20 -14.81
C GLY A 415 39.34 -7.23 -14.23
N LYS A 416 38.65 -8.37 -14.39
CA LYS A 416 37.25 -8.53 -13.95
C LYS A 416 37.12 -8.40 -12.42
N LYS A 417 38.10 -8.92 -11.67
CA LYS A 417 38.03 -8.97 -10.20
C LYS A 417 38.22 -7.58 -9.62
N GLU A 418 39.22 -6.87 -10.13
CA GLU A 418 39.56 -5.50 -9.80
C GLU A 418 38.38 -4.57 -10.11
N ALA A 419 37.79 -4.72 -11.31
CA ALA A 419 36.59 -3.97 -11.71
C ALA A 419 35.39 -4.24 -10.78
N ALA A 420 35.11 -5.50 -10.44
CA ALA A 420 34.01 -5.85 -9.53
C ALA A 420 34.22 -5.26 -8.12
N LEU A 421 35.45 -5.35 -7.60
CA LEU A 421 35.80 -4.78 -6.29
C LEU A 421 35.70 -3.25 -6.28
N SER A 422 36.16 -2.59 -7.35
CA SER A 422 36.02 -1.13 -7.52
C SER A 422 34.54 -0.73 -7.51
N ASN A 423 33.71 -1.36 -8.35
CA ASN A 423 32.27 -1.11 -8.40
C ASN A 423 31.62 -1.28 -7.02
N LEU A 424 31.98 -2.34 -6.30
CA LEU A 424 31.46 -2.62 -4.96
C LEU A 424 31.85 -1.56 -3.94
N ASN A 425 33.11 -1.13 -3.95
CA ASN A 425 33.60 -0.11 -3.02
C ASN A 425 32.85 1.22 -3.20
N ASP A 426 32.65 1.63 -4.45
CA ASP A 426 31.93 2.86 -4.82
C ASP A 426 30.43 2.73 -4.51
N TYR A 427 29.82 1.62 -4.90
CA TYR A 427 28.38 1.42 -4.72
C TYR A 427 28.00 1.35 -3.25
N ALA A 428 28.78 0.65 -2.42
CA ALA A 428 28.53 0.54 -0.97
C ALA A 428 28.57 1.90 -0.24
N GLU A 429 29.32 2.89 -0.75
CA GLU A 429 29.31 4.26 -0.23
C GLU A 429 28.11 5.06 -0.76
N ARG A 430 27.80 4.92 -2.05
CA ARG A 430 26.66 5.60 -2.69
C ARG A 430 25.31 5.20 -2.10
N VAL A 431 25.12 3.93 -1.75
CA VAL A 431 23.83 3.46 -1.19
C VAL A 431 23.52 4.06 0.19
N VAL A 432 24.54 4.51 0.94
CA VAL A 432 24.35 5.09 2.28
C VAL A 432 23.74 6.49 2.19
N THR A 433 24.12 7.27 1.16
CA THR A 433 23.63 8.64 0.94
C THR A 433 22.44 8.72 0.00
N ASN A 434 22.10 7.62 -0.70
CA ASN A 434 20.97 7.57 -1.61
C ASN A 434 19.63 7.67 -0.85
N ARG A 435 18.86 8.72 -1.18
CA ARG A 435 17.54 9.00 -0.58
C ARG A 435 16.61 7.80 -0.57
N HIS A 436 16.64 6.94 -1.58
CA HIS A 436 15.74 5.79 -1.70
C HIS A 436 15.79 4.84 -0.49
N TYR A 437 16.95 4.71 0.15
CA TYR A 437 17.14 3.82 1.30
C TYR A 437 16.84 4.48 2.65
N HIS A 438 16.57 5.78 2.71
CA HIS A 438 16.36 6.53 3.96
C HIS A 438 14.91 6.44 4.46
N LYS A 439 14.66 6.29 5.76
CA LYS A 439 13.30 6.14 6.33
C LYS A 439 12.35 7.25 5.85
N LYS A 440 12.83 8.50 5.82
CA LYS A 440 12.09 9.69 5.37
C LYS A 440 11.52 9.60 3.94
N SER A 441 12.05 8.74 3.08
CA SER A 441 11.55 8.55 1.71
C SER A 441 10.29 7.69 1.64
N PHE A 442 9.87 7.10 2.77
CA PHE A 442 8.58 6.45 2.96
C PHE A 442 7.89 7.04 4.21
N PRO A 443 7.30 8.25 4.12
CA PRO A 443 6.64 8.89 5.26
C PRO A 443 5.19 8.42 5.48
N TRP A 444 4.76 7.35 4.81
CA TRP A 444 3.35 6.93 4.78
C TRP A 444 3.05 5.95 5.90
N SER A 445 1.82 6.01 6.44
CA SER A 445 1.38 5.12 7.53
C SER A 445 1.05 3.72 7.02
N ASN A 446 -0.14 3.55 6.42
CA ASN A 446 -0.60 2.30 5.82
C ASN A 446 -1.73 2.55 4.80
N ILE A 447 -2.10 1.50 4.07
CA ILE A 447 -3.16 1.57 3.04
C ILE A 447 -4.58 1.43 3.61
N LYS A 448 -4.74 1.07 4.88
CA LYS A 448 -6.03 0.73 5.50
C LYS A 448 -6.99 1.91 5.55
N THR A 449 -8.24 1.65 5.23
CA THR A 449 -9.40 2.56 5.34
C THR A 449 -10.42 2.00 6.34
N SER A 450 -11.42 2.80 6.72
CA SER A 450 -12.51 2.37 7.59
C SER A 450 -13.54 1.46 6.91
N ARG A 451 -13.47 1.28 5.58
CA ARG A 451 -14.40 0.43 4.82
C ARG A 451 -14.21 -1.03 5.19
N ALA A 452 -15.28 -1.70 5.63
CA ALA A 452 -15.28 -3.14 5.90
C ALA A 452 -14.97 -3.98 4.65
N LEU A 453 -14.36 -5.15 4.84
CA LEU A 453 -14.18 -6.12 3.76
C LEU A 453 -15.41 -7.03 3.70
N CYS A 454 -16.21 -6.89 2.64
CA CYS A 454 -17.33 -7.81 2.41
C CYS A 454 -16.86 -9.03 1.58
N PRO A 455 -17.53 -10.20 1.73
CA PRO A 455 -17.20 -11.41 0.96
C PRO A 455 -17.17 -11.18 -0.55
N PHE A 456 -18.11 -10.36 -1.07
CA PHE A 456 -18.30 -10.15 -2.51
C PHE A 456 -18.23 -8.69 -2.99
N ASP A 457 -17.80 -7.76 -2.13
CA ASP A 457 -17.64 -6.34 -2.45
C ASP A 457 -16.28 -5.81 -1.98
N CYS A 458 -15.20 -6.15 -2.70
CA CYS A 458 -13.85 -5.68 -2.37
C CYS A 458 -13.34 -4.55 -3.27
N ILE A 459 -13.86 -4.38 -4.49
CA ILE A 459 -13.32 -3.44 -5.47
C ILE A 459 -13.78 -2.01 -5.15
N SER A 460 -12.85 -1.18 -4.72
CA SER A 460 -13.10 0.25 -4.50
C SER A 460 -11.78 1.00 -4.46
N ALA A 461 -11.73 2.17 -5.11
CA ALA A 461 -10.55 3.01 -5.07
C ALA A 461 -10.43 3.73 -3.71
N PRO A 462 -9.36 3.48 -2.92
CA PRO A 462 -9.22 4.08 -1.60
C PRO A 462 -9.12 5.61 -1.65
N CYS A 463 -8.54 6.15 -2.73
CA CYS A 463 -8.47 7.60 -2.99
C CYS A 463 -9.86 8.24 -3.13
N LYS A 464 -10.86 7.53 -3.68
CA LYS A 464 -12.25 8.01 -3.79
C LYS A 464 -12.93 8.00 -2.43
N GLY A 465 -12.83 6.89 -1.69
CA GLY A 465 -13.43 6.74 -0.35
C GLY A 465 -12.81 7.63 0.73
N THR A 466 -11.54 7.99 0.58
CA THR A 466 -10.83 8.87 1.51
C THR A 466 -11.06 10.35 1.20
N CYS A 467 -11.38 10.70 -0.05
CA CYS A 467 -11.69 12.07 -0.41
C CYS A 467 -13.05 12.48 0.19
N PRO A 468 -13.13 13.54 1.02
CA PRO A 468 -14.40 13.95 1.63
C PRO A 468 -15.50 14.27 0.61
N ALA A 469 -15.11 14.82 -0.56
CA ALA A 469 -16.02 15.15 -1.66
C ALA A 469 -16.28 13.96 -2.61
N GLY A 470 -15.67 12.79 -2.39
CA GLY A 470 -15.91 11.59 -3.21
C GLY A 470 -15.39 11.70 -4.65
N GLN A 471 -14.36 12.50 -4.90
CA GLN A 471 -13.74 12.70 -6.21
C GLN A 471 -13.42 11.37 -6.91
N ASP A 472 -13.83 11.24 -8.17
CA ASP A 472 -13.54 10.07 -9.01
C ASP A 472 -12.12 10.13 -9.60
N VAL A 473 -11.13 9.98 -8.71
CA VAL A 473 -9.71 9.99 -9.04
C VAL A 473 -9.36 9.01 -10.17
N PRO A 474 -9.80 7.74 -10.14
CA PRO A 474 -9.47 6.81 -11.21
C PRO A 474 -9.94 7.29 -12.59
N SER A 475 -11.14 7.87 -12.69
CA SER A 475 -11.71 8.27 -13.98
C SER A 475 -11.01 9.48 -14.58
N TYR A 476 -10.76 10.55 -13.81
CA TYR A 476 -10.02 11.69 -14.37
C TYR A 476 -8.54 11.37 -14.60
N MET A 477 -7.95 10.43 -13.85
CA MET A 477 -6.62 9.91 -14.15
C MET A 477 -6.61 9.13 -15.47
N TYR A 478 -7.63 8.31 -15.73
CA TYR A 478 -7.77 7.59 -16.99
C TYR A 478 -7.83 8.55 -18.18
N TYR A 479 -8.72 9.55 -18.12
CA TYR A 479 -8.85 10.54 -19.19
C TYR A 479 -7.57 11.35 -19.38
N THR A 480 -6.92 11.77 -18.29
CA THR A 480 -5.62 12.48 -18.36
C THR A 480 -4.55 11.62 -19.02
N ALA A 481 -4.47 10.32 -18.68
CA ALA A 481 -3.52 9.39 -19.30
C ALA A 481 -3.74 9.18 -20.80
N LYS A 482 -4.96 9.48 -21.30
CA LYS A 482 -5.32 9.42 -22.73
C LYS A 482 -5.23 10.78 -23.43
N GLY A 483 -4.82 11.84 -22.74
CA GLY A 483 -4.81 13.21 -23.30
C GLY A 483 -6.19 13.87 -23.38
N MET A 484 -7.23 13.25 -22.81
CA MET A 484 -8.63 13.70 -22.83
C MET A 484 -8.90 14.67 -21.67
N PHE A 485 -8.28 15.85 -21.71
CA PHE A 485 -8.27 16.77 -20.57
C PHE A 485 -9.61 17.45 -20.31
N LYS A 486 -10.48 17.59 -21.31
CA LYS A 486 -11.83 18.16 -21.14
C LYS A 486 -12.72 17.21 -20.35
N GLU A 487 -12.69 15.93 -20.69
CA GLU A 487 -13.42 14.85 -20.02
C GLU A 487 -12.91 14.66 -18.59
N ALA A 488 -11.59 14.72 -18.38
CA ALA A 488 -11.00 14.71 -17.05
C ALA A 488 -11.52 15.89 -16.19
N PHE A 489 -11.65 17.08 -16.77
CA PHE A 489 -12.16 18.26 -16.08
C PHE A 489 -13.64 18.11 -15.73
N SER A 490 -14.47 17.62 -16.66
CA SER A 490 -15.89 17.33 -16.42
C SER A 490 -16.08 16.34 -15.26
N VAL A 491 -15.28 15.28 -15.19
CA VAL A 491 -15.30 14.32 -14.07
C VAL A 491 -14.98 15.00 -12.74
N ILE A 492 -14.01 15.92 -12.70
CA ILE A 492 -13.67 16.65 -11.47
C ILE A 492 -14.87 17.51 -11.02
N LEU A 493 -15.51 18.22 -11.94
CA LEU A 493 -16.63 19.14 -11.66
C LEU A 493 -17.90 18.44 -11.15
N GLN A 494 -18.07 17.14 -11.41
CA GLN A 494 -19.21 16.37 -10.89
C GLN A 494 -19.29 16.40 -9.35
N THR A 495 -18.15 16.52 -8.67
CA THR A 495 -18.11 16.47 -7.19
C THR A 495 -17.31 17.60 -6.55
N ASN A 496 -16.59 18.40 -7.33
CA ASN A 496 -15.81 19.53 -6.82
C ASN A 496 -15.97 20.76 -7.73
N PRO A 497 -16.73 21.78 -7.29
CA PRO A 497 -16.86 23.04 -8.02
C PRO A 497 -15.66 23.98 -7.86
N PHE A 498 -14.62 23.57 -7.14
CA PHE A 498 -13.38 24.33 -6.93
C PHE A 498 -12.14 23.60 -7.50
N PRO A 499 -12.13 23.19 -8.78
CA PRO A 499 -10.99 22.45 -9.34
C PRO A 499 -9.70 23.28 -9.38
N ASN A 500 -9.77 24.58 -9.66
CA ASN A 500 -8.58 25.43 -9.74
C ASN A 500 -7.99 25.65 -8.34
N VAL A 501 -8.80 26.03 -7.35
CA VAL A 501 -8.35 26.20 -5.96
C VAL A 501 -7.87 24.88 -5.35
N GLN A 502 -8.62 23.78 -5.49
CA GLN A 502 -8.22 22.47 -4.96
C GLN A 502 -7.06 21.83 -5.72
N GLY A 503 -6.71 22.32 -6.90
CA GLY A 503 -5.46 21.96 -7.59
C GLY A 503 -4.23 22.62 -6.95
N MET A 504 -4.41 23.73 -6.25
CA MET A 504 -3.33 24.48 -5.63
C MET A 504 -3.07 24.04 -4.19
N VAL A 505 -4.14 23.94 -3.37
CA VAL A 505 -4.01 23.89 -1.89
C VAL A 505 -4.83 22.80 -1.21
N CYS A 506 -5.25 21.77 -1.94
CA CYS A 506 -5.89 20.61 -1.32
C CYS A 506 -4.89 19.89 -0.38
N ASP A 507 -5.37 19.53 0.81
CA ASP A 507 -4.73 18.65 1.80
C ASP A 507 -4.56 17.19 1.29
N HIS A 508 -5.20 16.87 0.17
CA HIS A 508 -5.01 15.67 -0.63
C HIS A 508 -4.97 14.35 0.18
N PRO A 509 -5.92 14.11 1.11
CA PRO A 509 -5.94 12.90 1.93
C PRO A 509 -6.06 11.62 1.08
N CYS A 510 -6.59 11.73 -0.14
CA CYS A 510 -6.63 10.68 -1.14
C CYS A 510 -5.25 10.12 -1.54
N THR A 511 -4.19 10.93 -1.51
CA THR A 511 -2.82 10.52 -1.83
C THR A 511 -2.24 9.64 -0.73
N GLN A 512 -2.57 9.93 0.54
CA GLN A 512 -2.09 9.19 1.72
C GLN A 512 -2.56 7.73 1.74
N LYS A 513 -3.68 7.44 1.05
CA LYS A 513 -4.24 6.09 0.87
C LYS A 513 -4.14 5.59 -0.56
N CYS A 514 -3.29 6.18 -1.39
CA CYS A 514 -3.05 5.65 -2.73
C CYS A 514 -2.38 4.27 -2.65
N THR A 515 -2.91 3.25 -3.33
CA THR A 515 -2.34 1.89 -3.34
C THR A 515 -0.87 1.86 -3.78
N ARG A 516 -0.41 2.86 -4.55
CA ARG A 516 1.00 2.99 -4.96
C ARG A 516 1.98 3.20 -3.82
N ILE A 517 1.55 3.50 -2.60
CA ILE A 517 2.44 3.45 -1.42
C ILE A 517 3.15 2.09 -1.32
N ASN A 518 2.49 1.00 -1.73
CA ASN A 518 3.04 -0.36 -1.66
C ASN A 518 3.85 -0.76 -2.91
N TYR A 519 4.01 0.16 -3.86
CA TYR A 519 4.70 -0.04 -5.13
C TYR A 519 5.94 0.83 -5.23
N ASP A 520 5.76 2.15 -5.22
CA ASP A 520 6.82 3.12 -5.44
C ASP A 520 6.54 4.41 -4.69
N ALA A 521 5.66 5.26 -5.22
CA ALA A 521 5.23 6.51 -4.62
C ALA A 521 3.77 6.80 -5.01
N PRO A 522 2.96 7.40 -4.12
CA PRO A 522 1.63 7.88 -4.46
C PRO A 522 1.56 8.68 -5.75
N LEU A 523 0.37 8.67 -6.37
CA LEU A 523 0.08 9.55 -7.49
C LEU A 523 0.05 11.00 -7.02
N LYS A 524 0.51 11.91 -7.88
CA LYS A 524 0.40 13.37 -7.65
C LYS A 524 -1.01 13.87 -7.98
N ILE A 525 -1.98 13.42 -7.20
CA ILE A 525 -3.41 13.62 -7.45
C ILE A 525 -3.79 15.10 -7.52
N ARG A 526 -3.27 15.91 -6.59
CA ARG A 526 -3.47 17.37 -6.55
C ARG A 526 -2.90 18.04 -7.81
N GLU A 527 -1.71 17.62 -8.24
CA GLU A 527 -1.03 18.26 -9.38
C GLU A 527 -1.64 17.91 -10.73
N ILE A 528 -2.15 16.68 -10.88
CA ILE A 528 -2.97 16.32 -12.05
C ILE A 528 -4.23 17.18 -12.09
N LYS A 529 -4.91 17.37 -10.96
CA LYS A 529 -6.09 18.24 -10.88
C LYS A 529 -5.74 19.68 -11.27
N ARG A 530 -4.61 20.21 -10.77
CA ARG A 530 -4.10 21.55 -11.13
C ARG A 530 -3.87 21.66 -12.63
N PHE A 531 -3.16 20.70 -13.21
CA PHE A 531 -2.88 20.65 -14.64
C PHE A 531 -4.18 20.65 -15.45
N VAL A 532 -5.09 19.72 -15.16
CA VAL A 532 -6.38 19.59 -15.87
C VAL A 532 -7.20 20.88 -15.76
N ALA A 533 -7.27 21.48 -14.57
CA ALA A 533 -8.01 22.73 -14.37
C ALA A 533 -7.41 23.92 -15.15
N ARG A 534 -6.08 24.00 -15.24
CA ARG A 534 -5.37 25.06 -15.99
C ARG A 534 -5.40 24.87 -17.51
N GLN A 535 -5.44 23.64 -18.01
CA GLN A 535 -5.58 23.34 -19.45
C GLN A 535 -6.95 23.69 -20.02
N ASN A 536 -7.96 23.90 -19.17
CA ASN A 536 -9.31 24.28 -19.56
C ASN A 536 -9.58 25.71 -19.08
N PRO A 537 -8.97 26.75 -19.68
CA PRO A 537 -9.03 28.14 -19.19
C PRO A 537 -10.43 28.75 -19.30
N GLU A 538 -11.24 28.28 -20.24
CA GLU A 538 -12.61 28.76 -20.47
C GLU A 538 -13.56 28.26 -19.39
N ILE A 539 -14.61 29.04 -19.12
CA ILE A 539 -15.70 28.61 -18.25
C ILE A 539 -16.38 27.42 -18.93
N PRO A 540 -16.49 26.26 -18.26
CA PRO A 540 -17.14 25.10 -18.84
C PRO A 540 -18.60 25.41 -19.16
N GLU A 541 -19.09 24.92 -20.30
CA GLU A 541 -20.52 24.88 -20.59
C GLU A 541 -21.16 23.84 -19.66
N LEU A 542 -21.88 24.34 -18.67
CA LEU A 542 -22.63 23.55 -17.70
C LEU A 542 -24.11 23.85 -17.90
N GLU A 543 -24.93 22.80 -17.97
CA GLU A 543 -26.38 22.92 -18.17
C GLU A 543 -27.12 22.59 -16.88
N PRO A 544 -27.62 23.60 -16.13
CA PRO A 544 -28.53 23.38 -15.02
C PRO A 544 -29.82 22.68 -15.46
N MET A 545 -30.44 21.94 -14.54
CA MET A 545 -31.81 21.46 -14.74
C MET A 545 -32.81 22.62 -14.86
N GLU A 546 -33.98 22.32 -15.42
CA GLU A 546 -35.11 23.24 -15.46
C GLU A 546 -35.49 23.72 -14.06
N ASP A 547 -35.97 24.97 -13.98
CA ASP A 547 -36.36 25.60 -12.72
C ASP A 547 -37.46 24.79 -12.02
N ASN A 548 -37.22 24.40 -10.77
CA ASN A 548 -38.15 23.64 -9.95
C ASN A 548 -39.09 24.51 -9.09
N ASN A 549 -39.01 25.84 -9.25
CA ASN A 549 -39.73 26.87 -8.49
C ASN A 549 -39.42 26.91 -6.98
N LEU A 550 -38.35 26.25 -6.53
CA LEU A 550 -37.88 26.30 -5.14
C LEU A 550 -36.69 27.23 -5.00
N SER A 551 -36.68 27.94 -3.88
CA SER A 551 -35.71 28.99 -3.59
C SER A 551 -34.87 28.67 -2.35
N VAL A 552 -33.56 28.93 -2.43
CA VAL A 552 -32.63 28.70 -1.32
C VAL A 552 -31.77 29.93 -1.07
N ALA A 553 -31.72 30.35 0.20
CA ALA A 553 -30.74 31.34 0.65
C ALA A 553 -29.49 30.66 1.19
N VAL A 554 -28.33 31.04 0.67
CA VAL A 554 -27.01 30.59 1.17
C VAL A 554 -26.34 31.74 1.90
N ILE A 555 -26.00 31.56 3.18
CA ILE A 555 -25.36 32.59 4.00
C ILE A 555 -23.88 32.24 4.18
N GLY A 556 -23.00 33.00 3.52
CA GLY A 556 -21.55 32.82 3.49
C GLY A 556 -21.04 32.38 2.12
N GLY A 557 -20.20 33.21 1.50
CA GLY A 557 -19.52 32.99 0.22
C GLY A 557 -18.17 32.30 0.37
N GLY A 558 -18.05 31.34 1.28
CA GLY A 558 -16.90 30.45 1.38
C GLY A 558 -17.03 29.20 0.52
N PRO A 559 -16.03 28.29 0.50
CA PRO A 559 -16.08 27.06 -0.30
C PRO A 559 -17.28 26.16 -0.02
N SER A 560 -17.77 26.11 1.22
CA SER A 560 -19.00 25.38 1.59
C SER A 560 -20.25 26.00 0.97
N GLY A 561 -20.43 27.32 1.09
CA GLY A 561 -21.60 28.02 0.57
C GLY A 561 -21.65 28.03 -0.95
N PHE A 562 -20.53 28.34 -1.62
CA PHE A 562 -20.45 28.27 -3.08
C PHE A 562 -20.59 26.84 -3.61
N SER A 563 -20.09 25.82 -2.89
CA SER A 563 -20.34 24.42 -3.24
C SER A 563 -21.84 24.10 -3.19
N ALA A 564 -22.53 24.49 -2.12
CA ALA A 564 -23.97 24.33 -2.03
C ALA A 564 -24.71 25.08 -3.15
N ALA A 565 -24.34 26.33 -3.42
CA ALA A 565 -24.94 27.14 -4.48
C ALA A 565 -24.78 26.50 -5.87
N TYR A 566 -23.60 25.97 -6.18
CA TYR A 566 -23.34 25.22 -7.40
C TYR A 566 -24.28 24.01 -7.53
N PHE A 567 -24.32 23.12 -6.54
CA PHE A 567 -25.13 21.90 -6.62
C PHE A 567 -26.63 22.19 -6.60
N LEU A 568 -27.09 23.20 -5.85
CA LEU A 568 -28.49 23.65 -5.87
C LEU A 568 -28.88 24.16 -7.25
N LYS A 569 -28.04 25.04 -7.83
CA LYS A 569 -28.33 25.61 -9.15
C LYS A 569 -28.37 24.52 -10.22
N MET A 570 -27.43 23.58 -10.20
CA MET A 570 -27.42 22.44 -11.13
C MET A 570 -28.68 21.55 -11.02
N ASN A 571 -29.38 21.52 -9.88
CA ASN A 571 -30.64 20.78 -9.70
C ASN A 571 -31.89 21.67 -9.82
N GLY A 572 -31.78 22.86 -10.45
CA GLY A 572 -32.93 23.68 -10.83
C GLY A 572 -33.44 24.65 -9.77
N PHE A 573 -32.72 24.84 -8.65
CA PHE A 573 -33.14 25.81 -7.62
C PHE A 573 -32.79 27.25 -8.02
N SER A 574 -33.62 28.18 -7.56
CA SER A 574 -33.26 29.60 -7.49
C SER A 574 -32.40 29.85 -6.25
N VAL A 575 -31.20 30.43 -6.42
CA VAL A 575 -30.20 30.58 -5.34
C VAL A 575 -29.77 32.02 -5.16
N ASP A 576 -29.99 32.55 -3.95
CA ASP A 576 -29.43 33.82 -3.50
C ASP A 576 -28.34 33.57 -2.45
N LEU A 577 -27.12 34.05 -2.72
CA LEU A 577 -25.98 33.91 -1.81
C LEU A 577 -25.65 35.27 -1.16
N PHE A 578 -25.56 35.31 0.17
CA PHE A 578 -25.25 36.50 0.95
C PHE A 578 -23.82 36.39 1.52
N GLU A 579 -22.93 37.31 1.13
CA GLU A 579 -21.53 37.36 1.59
C GLU A 579 -21.26 38.67 2.32
N ALA A 580 -20.65 38.58 3.51
CA ALA A 580 -20.37 39.73 4.36
C ALA A 580 -19.27 40.65 3.80
N LYS A 581 -18.29 40.09 3.11
CA LYS A 581 -17.16 40.81 2.48
C LYS A 581 -17.51 41.26 1.07
N GLN A 582 -16.62 42.09 0.51
CA GLN A 582 -16.74 42.60 -0.86
C GLN A 582 -16.23 41.62 -1.93
N PHE A 583 -15.81 40.42 -1.54
CA PHE A 583 -15.27 39.38 -2.40
C PHE A 583 -15.69 38.00 -1.91
N GLY A 584 -15.74 37.02 -2.83
CA GLY A 584 -16.06 35.62 -2.52
C GLY A 584 -14.82 34.76 -2.30
N GLY A 585 -15.03 33.53 -1.84
CA GLY A 585 -13.98 32.51 -1.63
C GLY A 585 -13.61 32.30 -0.16
N GLY A 586 -14.17 33.09 0.77
CA GLY A 586 -13.97 32.94 2.22
C GLY A 586 -12.48 32.88 2.61
N MET A 587 -12.11 31.93 3.47
CA MET A 587 -10.72 31.75 3.93
C MET A 587 -9.73 31.40 2.82
N ALA A 588 -10.19 30.79 1.72
CA ALA A 588 -9.31 30.51 0.58
C ALA A 588 -8.83 31.82 -0.07
N ALA A 589 -9.72 32.80 -0.20
CA ALA A 589 -9.38 34.10 -0.77
C ALA A 589 -8.74 35.08 0.23
N ASP A 590 -8.99 34.90 1.52
CA ASP A 590 -8.58 35.87 2.54
C ASP A 590 -7.36 35.45 3.36
N ALA A 591 -7.12 34.16 3.60
CA ALA A 591 -6.07 33.71 4.53
C ALA A 591 -4.96 32.89 3.88
N ILE A 592 -5.21 32.22 2.75
CA ILE A 592 -4.18 31.41 2.09
C ILE A 592 -3.21 32.33 1.34
N PRO A 593 -1.88 32.22 1.52
CA PRO A 593 -0.92 33.10 0.85
C PRO A 593 -0.84 32.91 -0.67
N SER A 594 -0.45 33.96 -1.40
CA SER A 594 -0.40 33.97 -2.87
C SER A 594 0.66 33.05 -3.45
N PHE A 595 1.72 32.77 -2.67
CA PHE A 595 2.76 31.81 -3.04
C PHE A 595 2.27 30.34 -3.01
N ARG A 596 1.08 30.07 -2.45
CA ARG A 596 0.39 28.77 -2.48
C ARG A 596 -0.85 28.77 -3.37
N LEU A 597 -1.63 29.85 -3.38
CA LEU A 597 -2.88 29.94 -4.14
C LEU A 597 -2.96 31.29 -4.85
N ASP A 598 -3.00 31.29 -6.18
CA ASP A 598 -3.15 32.51 -6.97
C ASP A 598 -4.60 33.01 -7.01
N ASP A 599 -4.78 34.33 -7.17
CA ASP A 599 -6.10 34.97 -7.23
C ASP A 599 -6.90 34.54 -8.48
N SER A 600 -6.20 34.22 -9.57
CA SER A 600 -6.85 33.82 -10.83
C SER A 600 -7.62 32.51 -10.69
N SER A 601 -7.10 31.57 -9.90
CA SER A 601 -7.73 30.28 -9.60
C SER A 601 -9.00 30.46 -8.78
N ILE A 602 -8.97 31.34 -7.78
CA ILE A 602 -10.15 31.68 -6.97
C ILE A 602 -11.23 32.32 -7.85
N LYS A 603 -10.83 33.37 -8.61
CA LYS A 603 -11.73 34.11 -9.47
C LYS A 603 -12.43 33.18 -10.47
N LYS A 604 -11.67 32.30 -11.12
CA LYS A 604 -12.20 31.38 -12.14
C LYS A 604 -13.22 30.39 -11.58
N ASP A 605 -12.94 29.79 -10.42
CA ASP A 605 -13.91 28.87 -9.78
C ASP A 605 -15.20 29.61 -9.38
N ILE A 606 -15.09 30.81 -8.81
CA ILE A 606 -16.26 31.61 -8.41
C ILE A 606 -17.06 32.07 -9.64
N ASP A 607 -16.38 32.62 -10.65
CA ASP A 607 -17.03 33.10 -11.87
C ASP A 607 -17.79 31.97 -12.57
N THR A 608 -17.24 30.75 -12.58
CA THR A 608 -17.91 29.56 -13.12
C THR A 608 -19.20 29.25 -12.37
N ILE A 609 -19.22 29.41 -11.04
CA ILE A 609 -20.44 29.18 -10.24
C ILE A 609 -21.45 30.31 -10.47
N VAL A 610 -20.98 31.55 -10.53
CA VAL A 610 -21.84 32.73 -10.76
C VAL A 610 -22.46 32.69 -12.16
N SER A 611 -21.73 32.21 -13.18
CA SER A 611 -22.25 32.10 -14.55
C SER A 611 -23.39 31.10 -14.69
N LEU A 612 -23.61 30.22 -13.70
CA LEU A 612 -24.80 29.35 -13.64
C LEU A 612 -26.08 30.12 -13.29
N GLY A 613 -25.99 31.41 -12.94
CA GLY A 613 -27.12 32.24 -12.50
C GLY A 613 -27.36 32.22 -10.99
N VAL A 614 -26.30 32.00 -10.19
CA VAL A 614 -26.34 32.22 -8.74
C VAL A 614 -26.26 33.73 -8.46
N ASN A 615 -27.26 34.29 -7.76
CA ASN A 615 -27.28 35.71 -7.45
C ASN A 615 -26.50 35.99 -6.16
N VAL A 616 -25.33 36.60 -6.29
CA VAL A 616 -24.42 36.86 -5.16
C VAL A 616 -24.52 38.30 -4.68
N GLN A 617 -24.83 38.47 -3.39
CA GLN A 617 -24.92 39.76 -2.72
C GLN A 617 -23.73 39.98 -1.78
N TYR A 618 -22.71 40.65 -2.29
CA TYR A 618 -21.52 41.04 -1.51
C TYR A 618 -21.82 42.20 -0.53
N GLY A 619 -21.01 42.31 0.53
CA GLY A 619 -21.14 43.35 1.55
C GLY A 619 -22.38 43.22 2.44
N LYS A 620 -23.03 42.07 2.47
CA LYS A 620 -24.26 41.81 3.24
C LYS A 620 -23.96 40.99 4.48
N SER A 621 -23.68 41.68 5.58
CA SER A 621 -23.65 41.06 6.90
C SER A 621 -25.07 40.77 7.39
N ILE A 622 -25.30 39.56 7.92
CA ILE A 622 -26.61 39.13 8.40
C ILE A 622 -26.67 39.26 9.93
N ASP A 623 -27.68 39.98 10.42
CA ASP A 623 -28.04 40.03 11.83
C ASP A 623 -29.31 39.21 12.11
N LYS A 624 -29.81 39.23 13.35
CA LYS A 624 -31.00 38.47 13.76
C LYS A 624 -32.25 38.84 12.94
N GLN A 625 -32.43 40.12 12.61
CA GLN A 625 -33.59 40.60 11.88
C GLN A 625 -33.51 40.20 10.41
N ALA A 626 -32.36 40.41 9.79
CA ALA A 626 -32.10 39.99 8.42
C ALA A 626 -32.23 38.47 8.25
N PHE A 627 -31.71 37.68 9.19
CA PHE A 627 -31.85 36.22 9.17
C PHE A 627 -33.32 35.79 9.19
N LYS A 628 -34.15 36.41 10.04
CA LYS A 628 -35.59 36.13 10.09
C LYS A 628 -36.28 36.43 8.76
N ILE A 629 -35.99 37.59 8.16
CA ILE A 629 -36.55 38.00 6.86
C ILE A 629 -36.14 37.00 5.77
N ILE A 630 -34.88 36.57 5.76
CA ILE A 630 -34.39 35.55 4.83
C ILE A 630 -35.16 34.24 5.06
N ARG A 631 -35.24 33.75 6.30
CA ARG A 631 -35.94 32.49 6.60
C ARG A 631 -37.41 32.50 6.17
N ASP A 632 -38.10 33.63 6.31
CA ASP A 632 -39.51 33.75 5.93
C ASP A 632 -39.72 33.91 4.40
N LYS A 633 -38.67 34.27 3.65
CA LYS A 633 -38.71 34.52 2.20
C LYS A 633 -38.38 33.30 1.34
N TYR A 634 -37.46 32.43 1.79
CA TYR A 634 -36.95 31.31 1.01
C TYR A 634 -37.48 29.98 1.53
N ASP A 635 -37.62 28.99 0.64
CA ASP A 635 -38.10 27.65 1.03
C ASP A 635 -37.09 26.92 1.93
N TYR A 636 -35.79 27.12 1.67
CA TYR A 636 -34.69 26.57 2.47
C TYR A 636 -33.60 27.60 2.73
N VAL A 637 -32.84 27.40 3.82
CA VAL A 637 -31.66 28.21 4.16
C VAL A 637 -30.47 27.31 4.45
N TYR A 638 -29.30 27.64 3.88
CA TYR A 638 -28.02 27.00 4.19
C TYR A 638 -27.03 27.99 4.81
N ILE A 639 -26.54 27.68 6.02
CA ILE A 639 -25.61 28.53 6.78
C ILE A 639 -24.18 27.98 6.64
N ALA A 640 -23.30 28.77 6.03
CA ALA A 640 -21.92 28.43 5.69
C ALA A 640 -20.92 29.55 6.03
N VAL A 641 -21.13 30.24 7.16
CA VAL A 641 -20.37 31.44 7.54
C VAL A 641 -18.93 31.19 8.01
N GLY A 642 -18.55 29.93 8.28
CA GLY A 642 -17.21 29.53 8.68
C GLY A 642 -16.77 29.96 10.09
N ALA A 643 -15.49 29.75 10.40
CA ALA A 643 -14.84 30.13 11.66
C ALA A 643 -13.98 31.39 11.47
N LEU A 644 -14.57 32.57 11.59
CA LEU A 644 -13.94 33.82 11.12
C LEU A 644 -13.02 34.52 12.13
N LYS A 645 -12.93 34.08 13.39
CA LYS A 645 -12.09 34.73 14.42
C LYS A 645 -10.97 33.83 14.90
N ALA A 646 -9.79 34.37 15.17
CA ALA A 646 -8.73 33.66 15.87
C ALA A 646 -9.06 33.49 17.37
N TYR A 647 -8.50 32.46 18.01
CA TYR A 647 -8.51 32.39 19.47
C TYR A 647 -7.55 33.45 20.05
N PRO A 648 -7.98 34.20 21.09
CA PRO A 648 -7.10 35.18 21.73
C PRO A 648 -5.94 34.48 22.43
N LEU A 649 -4.75 35.09 22.37
CA LEU A 649 -3.60 34.66 23.14
C LEU A 649 -3.77 35.15 24.59
N ASN A 650 -4.22 34.26 25.47
CA ASN A 650 -4.52 34.60 26.87
C ASN A 650 -3.29 34.43 27.77
N ILE A 651 -2.27 35.28 27.57
CA ILE A 651 -1.09 35.37 28.43
C ILE A 651 -0.78 36.83 28.76
N ASP A 652 -0.04 37.07 29.84
CA ASP A 652 0.35 38.42 30.25
C ASP A 652 1.15 39.12 29.12
N GLY A 653 0.82 40.39 28.85
CA GLY A 653 1.48 41.22 27.82
C GLY A 653 1.01 40.99 26.37
N ALA A 654 0.02 40.12 26.13
CA ALA A 654 -0.48 39.82 24.78
C ALA A 654 -1.17 41.00 24.06
N ASP A 655 -1.44 42.10 24.76
CA ASP A 655 -1.99 43.35 24.25
C ASP A 655 -0.93 44.35 23.72
N ALA A 656 0.36 44.01 23.86
CA ALA A 656 1.46 44.85 23.38
C ALA A 656 1.45 45.05 21.86
N LYS A 657 1.92 46.23 21.40
CA LYS A 657 2.10 46.52 19.97
C LYS A 657 3.17 45.59 19.39
N GLY A 658 2.83 44.88 18.32
CA GLY A 658 3.69 43.84 17.72
C GLY A 658 3.19 42.42 17.97
N VAL A 659 2.10 42.25 18.72
CA VAL A 659 1.34 40.99 18.78
C VAL A 659 0.27 40.99 17.70
N TYR A 660 0.25 39.95 16.87
CA TYR A 660 -0.73 39.73 15.81
C TYR A 660 -1.42 38.37 15.97
N ASP A 661 -2.65 38.26 15.50
CA ASP A 661 -3.25 36.96 15.20
C ASP A 661 -2.95 36.55 13.75
N GLN A 662 -2.90 35.24 13.51
CA GLN A 662 -2.53 34.70 12.21
C GLN A 662 -3.50 35.08 11.10
N LEU A 663 -4.81 35.16 11.38
CA LEU A 663 -5.81 35.44 10.35
C LEU A 663 -5.78 36.90 9.92
N GLY A 664 -5.67 37.82 10.89
CA GLY A 664 -5.54 39.25 10.64
C GLY A 664 -4.29 39.58 9.83
N LEU A 665 -3.14 38.98 10.17
CA LEU A 665 -1.90 39.13 9.42
C LEU A 665 -2.04 38.63 7.98
N LEU A 666 -2.49 37.40 7.80
CA LEU A 666 -2.62 36.77 6.48
C LEU A 666 -3.61 37.54 5.60
N SER A 667 -4.75 37.96 6.15
CA SER A 667 -5.75 38.79 5.48
C SER A 667 -5.21 40.15 5.05
N ALA A 668 -4.48 40.84 5.93
CA ALA A 668 -3.86 42.12 5.60
C ALA A 668 -2.87 41.99 4.44
N VAL A 669 -1.97 40.99 4.49
CA VAL A 669 -1.00 40.73 3.43
C VAL A 669 -1.70 40.37 2.11
N ARG A 670 -2.72 39.52 2.16
CA ARG A 670 -3.48 39.10 0.97
C ARG A 670 -4.21 40.26 0.29
N GLN A 671 -4.68 41.23 1.07
CA GLN A 671 -5.32 42.45 0.58
C GLN A 671 -4.33 43.55 0.17
N GLY A 672 -3.02 43.26 0.15
CA GLY A 672 -1.98 44.23 -0.18
C GLY A 672 -1.80 45.34 0.85
N LYS A 673 -2.31 45.16 2.07
CA LYS A 673 -2.12 46.12 3.17
C LYS A 673 -0.72 45.95 3.74
N LYS A 674 -0.06 47.08 4.02
CA LYS A 674 1.23 47.07 4.70
C LYS A 674 1.04 46.62 6.15
N VAL A 675 1.76 45.59 6.57
CA VAL A 675 1.83 45.16 7.96
C VAL A 675 3.22 45.49 8.51
N GLU A 676 3.27 46.19 9.64
CA GLU A 676 4.54 46.57 10.28
C GLU A 676 5.03 45.44 11.18
N THR A 677 5.90 44.57 10.67
CA THR A 677 6.59 43.57 11.48
C THR A 677 8.04 43.98 11.74
N GLY A 678 8.61 43.52 12.86
CA GLY A 678 10.05 43.61 13.09
C GLY A 678 10.83 42.52 12.34
N THR A 679 12.09 42.33 12.73
CA THR A 679 13.01 41.38 12.07
C THR A 679 13.09 40.04 12.78
N ASN A 680 12.85 39.99 14.08
CA ASN A 680 12.79 38.77 14.89
C ASN A 680 11.33 38.43 15.19
N ILE A 681 10.80 37.43 14.48
CA ILE A 681 9.38 37.08 14.53
C ILE A 681 9.20 35.68 15.12
N VAL A 682 8.32 35.58 16.12
CA VAL A 682 7.94 34.31 16.76
C VAL A 682 6.50 33.94 16.40
N ILE A 683 6.28 32.71 15.97
CA ILE A 683 4.95 32.13 15.68
C ILE A 683 4.63 31.11 16.76
N ILE A 684 3.43 31.17 17.34
CA ILE A 684 2.96 30.22 18.35
C ILE A 684 1.90 29.31 17.71
N GLY A 685 2.22 28.04 17.48
CA GLY A 685 1.28 27.06 16.92
C GLY A 685 1.92 26.02 16.02
N GLY A 686 1.16 25.01 15.61
CA GLY A 686 1.67 23.89 14.79
C GLY A 686 0.76 23.40 13.68
N GLY A 687 -0.32 24.13 13.36
CA GLY A 687 -1.23 23.79 12.25
C GLY A 687 -0.86 24.47 10.93
N ASN A 688 -1.58 24.16 9.85
CA ASN A 688 -1.33 24.73 8.52
C ASN A 688 -1.31 26.27 8.52
N SER A 689 -2.23 26.92 9.25
CA SER A 689 -2.22 28.39 9.38
C SER A 689 -0.96 28.94 10.06
N ALA A 690 -0.33 28.16 10.97
CA ALA A 690 0.94 28.55 11.57
C ALA A 690 2.08 28.45 10.54
N MET A 691 2.05 27.44 9.67
CA MET A 691 3.05 27.29 8.60
C MET A 691 2.92 28.43 7.58
N ASP A 692 1.69 28.75 7.16
CA ASP A 692 1.40 29.88 6.27
C ASP A 692 1.83 31.22 6.88
N ALA A 693 1.52 31.43 8.17
CA ALA A 693 1.94 32.63 8.90
C ALA A 693 3.47 32.74 9.00
N ALA A 694 4.17 31.63 9.29
CA ALA A 694 5.62 31.62 9.40
C ALA A 694 6.30 31.92 8.06
N ARG A 695 5.85 31.30 6.96
CA ARG A 695 6.38 31.55 5.61
C ARG A 695 6.06 32.96 5.11
N THR A 696 4.89 33.49 5.46
CA THR A 696 4.53 34.89 5.19
C THR A 696 5.41 35.84 5.99
N ALA A 697 5.58 35.60 7.30
CA ALA A 697 6.46 36.36 8.16
C ALA A 697 7.91 36.35 7.67
N ARG A 698 8.40 35.22 7.13
CA ARG A 698 9.75 35.13 6.55
C ARG A 698 9.96 36.09 5.39
N ARG A 699 8.94 36.25 4.54
CA ARG A 699 8.95 37.20 3.42
C ARG A 699 8.87 38.65 3.90
N LEU A 700 8.10 38.92 4.97
CA LEU A 700 8.00 40.26 5.57
C LEU A 700 9.27 40.69 6.31
N ALA A 701 9.93 39.77 7.02
CA ALA A 701 11.15 40.03 7.79
C ALA A 701 12.39 40.27 6.90
N GLY A 702 12.31 39.91 5.61
CA GLY A 702 13.41 40.03 4.65
C GLY A 702 14.57 39.05 4.90
N LYS A 703 15.61 39.11 4.05
CA LYS A 703 16.71 38.13 4.02
C LYS A 703 17.38 37.91 5.38
N ASN A 704 17.62 39.00 6.12
CA ASN A 704 18.31 39.00 7.41
C ASN A 704 17.37 38.78 8.61
N GLY A 705 16.06 38.73 8.39
CA GLY A 705 15.10 38.45 9.45
C GLY A 705 15.21 37.03 9.99
N LYS A 706 14.84 36.82 11.25
CA LYS A 706 14.78 35.52 11.90
C LYS A 706 13.33 35.19 12.20
N VAL A 707 12.88 34.03 11.74
CA VAL A 707 11.53 33.55 12.00
C VAL A 707 11.61 32.20 12.69
N MET A 708 10.80 32.03 13.72
CA MET A 708 10.80 30.82 14.54
C MET A 708 9.39 30.42 14.94
N ILE A 709 9.15 29.12 14.96
CA ILE A 709 7.89 28.52 15.42
C ILE A 709 8.12 27.90 16.80
N LEU A 710 7.26 28.24 17.76
CA LEU A 710 7.18 27.59 19.06
C LEU A 710 6.04 26.58 19.03
N TYR A 711 6.37 25.32 19.32
CA TYR A 711 5.39 24.25 19.42
C TYR A 711 5.53 23.50 20.73
N ARG A 712 4.41 23.35 21.43
CA ARG A 712 4.35 22.71 22.76
C ARG A 712 4.54 21.19 22.75
N ARG A 713 4.67 20.57 21.57
CA ARG A 713 4.93 19.13 21.35
C ARG A 713 6.07 18.96 20.34
N THR A 714 6.29 17.74 19.85
CA THR A 714 7.26 17.47 18.78
C THR A 714 6.64 17.64 17.40
N ILE A 715 7.47 17.74 16.37
CA ILE A 715 7.10 17.78 14.95
C ILE A 715 6.24 16.57 14.58
N LYS A 716 6.46 15.41 15.22
CA LYS A 716 5.68 14.19 14.99
C LYS A 716 4.20 14.37 15.34
N GLU A 717 3.87 15.22 16.32
CA GLU A 717 2.50 15.53 16.73
C GLU A 717 1.95 16.84 16.13
N MET A 718 2.67 17.50 15.20
CA MET A 718 2.15 18.71 14.54
C MET A 718 0.93 18.37 13.68
N PRO A 719 -0.18 19.14 13.78
CA PRO A 719 -1.35 18.93 12.93
C PRO A 719 -1.18 19.47 11.50
N ALA A 720 -0.12 20.21 11.19
CA ALA A 720 0.17 20.67 9.83
C ALA A 720 0.50 19.51 8.88
N ASP A 721 0.19 19.69 7.60
CA ASP A 721 0.56 18.73 6.56
C ASP A 721 2.08 18.64 6.47
N ARG A 722 2.59 17.41 6.30
CA ARG A 722 4.03 17.15 6.30
C ARG A 722 4.79 18.00 5.28
N GLU A 723 4.21 18.16 4.09
CA GLU A 723 4.75 19.01 3.01
C GLU A 723 4.92 20.48 3.44
N GLU A 724 4.02 21.01 4.27
CA GLU A 724 4.10 22.39 4.75
C GLU A 724 5.16 22.54 5.85
N ILE A 725 5.32 21.52 6.71
CA ILE A 725 6.41 21.47 7.70
C ILE A 725 7.77 21.40 6.99
N ASP A 726 7.90 20.52 6.00
CA ASP A 726 9.13 20.36 5.22
C ASP A 726 9.46 21.68 4.48
N SER A 727 8.46 22.36 3.89
CA SER A 727 8.64 23.67 3.26
C SER A 727 9.13 24.76 4.23
N VAL A 728 8.63 24.77 5.47
CA VAL A 728 9.07 25.70 6.52
C VAL A 728 10.55 25.46 6.87
N ILE A 729 10.94 24.19 7.03
CA ILE A 729 12.32 23.81 7.33
C ILE A 729 13.25 24.18 6.16
N GLU A 730 12.84 23.91 4.92
CA GLU A 730 13.59 24.25 3.71
C GLU A 730 13.80 25.77 3.53
N GLU A 731 12.81 26.59 3.91
CA GLU A 731 12.92 28.06 3.90
C GLU A 731 13.77 28.62 5.07
N GLY A 732 14.37 27.73 5.89
CA GLY A 732 15.28 28.08 6.98
C GLY A 732 14.59 28.57 8.25
N ILE A 733 13.29 28.32 8.39
CA ILE A 733 12.51 28.70 9.57
C ILE A 733 12.74 27.65 10.66
N LYS A 734 13.19 28.09 11.84
CA LYS A 734 13.47 27.20 12.96
C LYS A 734 12.17 26.78 13.64
N ILE A 735 12.02 25.48 13.94
CA ILE A 735 10.95 24.97 14.81
C ILE A 735 11.57 24.61 16.16
N MET A 736 11.07 25.21 17.25
CA MET A 736 11.40 24.84 18.62
C MET A 736 10.28 23.97 19.19
N GLU A 737 10.55 22.66 19.22
CA GLU A 737 9.69 21.66 19.84
C GLU A 737 9.72 21.75 21.36
N MET A 738 8.67 21.24 22.00
CA MET A 738 8.54 21.17 23.46
C MET A 738 8.72 22.53 24.15
N VAL A 739 8.15 23.58 23.57
CA VAL A 739 8.18 24.94 24.12
C VAL A 739 6.77 25.54 24.13
N ALA A 740 6.37 26.12 25.26
CA ALA A 740 5.12 26.86 25.40
C ALA A 740 5.37 28.29 25.90
N PRO A 741 4.62 29.29 25.38
CA PRO A 741 4.74 30.68 25.83
C PRO A 741 4.10 30.87 27.21
N GLN A 742 4.74 31.67 28.06
CA GLN A 742 4.24 32.08 29.38
C GLN A 742 3.71 33.51 29.38
N SER A 743 4.49 34.46 28.85
CA SER A 743 4.13 35.87 28.79
C SER A 743 4.89 36.58 27.67
N VAL A 744 4.33 37.66 27.14
CA VAL A 744 4.99 38.56 26.19
C VAL A 744 5.68 39.66 27.00
N LEU A 745 6.96 39.87 26.73
CA LEU A 745 7.73 40.96 27.32
C LEU A 745 7.57 42.19 26.43
N SER A 746 7.38 43.36 27.05
CA SER A 746 7.25 44.62 26.33
C SER A 746 8.09 45.73 26.94
N GLU A 747 8.63 46.58 26.06
CA GLU A 747 9.31 47.82 26.38
C GLU A 747 8.59 48.98 25.68
N ASN A 748 8.22 50.03 26.42
CA ASN A 748 7.42 51.15 25.90
C ASN A 748 6.12 50.72 25.17
N GLY A 749 5.49 49.64 25.64
CA GLY A 749 4.27 49.08 25.05
C GLY A 749 4.46 48.34 23.72
N CYS A 750 5.71 48.11 23.29
CA CYS A 750 6.06 47.31 22.11
C CYS A 750 6.71 45.99 22.53
N VAL A 751 6.49 44.91 21.77
CA VAL A 751 7.12 43.60 22.03
C VAL A 751 8.66 43.73 22.02
N SER A 752 9.31 43.21 23.05
CA SER A 752 10.77 43.07 23.13
C SER A 752 11.24 41.61 23.26
N GLY A 753 10.33 40.70 23.64
CA GLY A 753 10.61 39.27 23.72
C GLY A 753 9.42 38.45 24.17
N ILE A 754 9.61 37.14 24.28
CA ILE A 754 8.62 36.21 24.82
C ILE A 754 9.27 35.30 25.85
N LYS A 755 8.67 35.23 27.04
CA LYS A 755 9.07 34.30 28.09
C LYS A 755 8.38 32.97 27.86
N CYS A 756 9.14 31.88 27.94
CA CYS A 756 8.70 30.53 27.61
C CYS A 756 9.17 29.52 28.65
N HIS A 757 8.52 28.35 28.67
CA HIS A 757 8.93 27.17 29.44
C HIS A 757 9.26 26.00 28.52
N ARG A 758 10.08 25.06 29.01
CA ARG A 758 10.23 23.75 28.39
C ARG A 758 9.06 22.84 28.79
N MET A 759 8.70 21.97 27.86
CA MET A 759 7.66 20.96 28.05
C MET A 759 8.28 19.56 28.04
N GLU A 760 7.62 18.60 28.68
CA GLU A 760 7.85 17.17 28.51
C GLU A 760 6.56 16.43 28.12
N PRO A 761 6.66 15.25 27.50
CA PRO A 761 5.47 14.45 27.16
C PRO A 761 4.87 13.83 28.42
N GLY A 762 3.61 14.14 28.71
CA GLY A 762 2.79 13.48 29.72
C GLY A 762 1.74 12.54 29.11
N GLU A 763 0.74 12.19 29.91
CA GLU A 763 -0.36 11.30 29.51
C GLU A 763 -1.06 11.78 28.22
N PRO A 764 -1.48 10.87 27.33
CA PRO A 764 -2.22 11.22 26.13
C PRO A 764 -3.49 12.04 26.42
N ASP A 765 -3.72 13.10 25.63
CA ASP A 765 -4.95 13.89 25.68
C ASP A 765 -6.14 13.15 25.02
N SER A 766 -7.31 13.78 24.97
CA SER A 766 -8.52 13.21 24.34
C SER A 766 -8.39 12.89 22.85
N SER A 767 -7.32 13.37 22.20
CA SER A 767 -6.97 13.04 20.81
C SER A 767 -5.94 11.91 20.70
N GLY A 768 -5.51 11.33 21.81
CA GLY A 768 -4.49 10.28 21.89
C GLY A 768 -3.06 10.79 21.73
N ARG A 769 -2.84 12.11 21.71
CA ARG A 769 -1.49 12.71 21.60
C ARG A 769 -0.92 12.98 22.99
N PRO A 770 0.37 12.75 23.25
CA PRO A 770 0.99 13.10 24.53
C PRO A 770 0.63 14.53 24.97
N GLY A 771 0.09 14.65 26.18
CA GLY A 771 -0.24 15.91 26.81
C GLY A 771 1.04 16.69 27.13
N PRO A 772 1.14 17.99 26.82
CA PRO A 772 2.34 18.74 27.14
C PRO A 772 2.33 19.13 28.64
N VAL A 773 3.36 18.73 29.38
CA VAL A 773 3.54 19.03 30.81
C VAL A 773 4.68 20.03 30.96
N VAL A 774 4.49 21.06 31.79
CA VAL A 774 5.52 22.08 32.04
C VAL A 774 6.64 21.48 32.88
N ILE A 775 7.89 21.69 32.47
CA ILE A 775 9.06 21.38 33.30
C ILE A 775 9.29 22.57 34.23
N GLU A 776 9.05 22.41 35.52
CA GLU A 776 9.22 23.47 36.52
C GLU A 776 10.66 24.01 36.55
N GLY A 777 10.80 25.34 36.64
CA GLY A 777 12.10 26.02 36.67
C GLY A 777 12.86 26.05 35.33
N SER A 778 12.20 25.70 34.22
CA SER A 778 12.79 25.68 32.88
C SER A 778 12.56 26.96 32.07
N ASP A 779 12.17 28.05 32.73
CA ASP A 779 11.91 29.35 32.13
C ASP A 779 13.10 29.88 31.32
N PHE A 780 12.83 30.45 30.15
CA PHE A 780 13.82 31.20 29.37
C PHE A 780 13.14 32.28 28.52
N VAL A 781 13.93 33.24 28.06
CA VAL A 781 13.45 34.35 27.22
C VAL A 781 13.97 34.18 25.79
N ILE A 782 13.12 34.51 24.83
CA ILE A 782 13.44 34.57 23.41
C ILE A 782 13.22 36.01 22.97
N ASP A 783 14.27 36.66 22.47
CA ASP A 783 14.17 38.01 21.90
C ASP A 783 13.29 37.99 20.66
N ALA A 784 12.33 38.90 20.60
CA ALA A 784 11.36 39.00 19.51
C ALA A 784 10.87 40.44 19.39
N ASP A 785 10.74 40.90 18.15
CA ASP A 785 10.13 42.20 17.83
C ASP A 785 8.64 42.04 17.51
N THR A 786 8.21 40.81 17.22
CA THR A 786 6.85 40.49 16.75
C THR A 786 6.47 39.08 17.20
N VAL A 787 5.25 38.93 17.73
CA VAL A 787 4.67 37.64 18.12
C VAL A 787 3.39 37.41 17.33
N ILE A 788 3.27 36.27 16.67
CA ILE A 788 2.08 35.88 15.89
C ILE A 788 1.46 34.66 16.57
N SER A 789 0.26 34.83 17.13
CA SER A 789 -0.52 33.72 17.67
C SER A 789 -1.20 32.96 16.53
N ALA A 790 -1.04 31.64 16.49
CA ALA A 790 -1.65 30.73 15.51
C ALA A 790 -2.26 29.49 16.18
N ILE A 791 -3.00 29.70 17.28
CA ILE A 791 -3.50 28.65 18.18
C ILE A 791 -4.92 28.14 17.86
N GLY A 792 -5.50 28.55 16.72
CA GLY A 792 -6.79 28.05 16.22
C GLY A 792 -7.79 29.16 15.87
N GLN A 793 -9.03 28.75 15.58
CA GLN A 793 -10.13 29.64 15.17
C GLN A 793 -11.42 29.33 15.93
N LYS A 794 -12.27 30.35 16.07
CA LYS A 794 -13.57 30.32 16.75
C LYS A 794 -14.68 30.73 15.79
N VAL A 795 -15.78 29.98 15.85
CA VAL A 795 -17.03 30.29 15.15
C VAL A 795 -17.74 31.43 15.87
N VAL A 796 -18.15 32.46 15.13
CA VAL A 796 -18.95 33.58 15.66
C VAL A 796 -20.10 33.82 14.71
N ILE A 797 -21.33 33.65 15.22
CA ILE A 797 -22.55 33.78 14.44
C ILE A 797 -23.40 34.86 15.11
N PRO A 798 -23.45 36.08 14.56
CA PRO A 798 -24.10 37.21 15.23
C PRO A 798 -25.64 37.09 15.24
N PHE A 799 -26.22 36.20 14.44
CA PHE A 799 -27.66 36.08 14.21
C PHE A 799 -28.33 34.84 14.82
N LEU A 800 -27.56 33.88 15.37
CA LEU A 800 -28.08 32.65 15.97
C LEU A 800 -27.30 32.27 17.23
N ASP A 801 -27.97 31.60 18.17
CA ASP A 801 -27.31 30.92 19.29
C ASP A 801 -26.63 29.63 18.81
N GLY A 802 -25.56 29.22 19.48
CA GLY A 802 -24.75 28.05 19.11
C GLY A 802 -25.55 26.75 19.08
N LYS A 803 -26.49 26.56 20.01
CA LYS A 803 -27.39 25.39 20.04
C LYS A 803 -28.32 25.30 18.84
N ALA A 804 -28.74 26.44 18.29
CA ALA A 804 -29.62 26.46 17.12
C ALA A 804 -28.89 26.09 15.82
N LEU A 805 -27.56 26.19 15.81
CA LEU A 805 -26.71 25.79 14.67
C LEU A 805 -26.24 24.33 14.73
N GLU A 806 -26.48 23.64 15.85
CA GLU A 806 -26.13 22.21 15.93
C GLU A 806 -26.82 21.45 14.80
N ALA A 807 -26.01 20.90 13.91
CA ALA A 807 -26.47 20.20 12.73
C ALA A 807 -26.20 18.71 12.89
N ASN A 808 -27.16 17.90 12.43
CA ASN A 808 -26.95 16.46 12.35
C ASN A 808 -25.77 16.17 11.40
N PRO A 809 -24.76 15.38 11.80
CA PRO A 809 -23.54 15.17 11.00
C PRO A 809 -23.75 14.39 9.71
N GLU A 810 -24.88 13.68 9.57
CA GLU A 810 -25.25 12.92 8.37
C GLU A 810 -26.12 13.76 7.42
N THR A 811 -27.12 14.47 7.96
CA THR A 811 -28.12 15.20 7.16
C THR A 811 -27.88 16.70 7.06
N TYR A 812 -26.99 17.26 7.89
CA TYR A 812 -26.69 18.70 7.99
C TYR A 812 -27.90 19.58 8.35
N ARG A 813 -29.01 18.96 8.78
CA ARG A 813 -30.20 19.66 9.30
C ARG A 813 -29.91 20.23 10.67
N THR A 814 -30.32 21.47 10.87
CA THR A 814 -30.33 22.09 12.20
C THR A 814 -31.61 21.71 12.97
N SER A 815 -31.74 22.21 14.19
CA SER A 815 -32.99 22.11 14.96
C SER A 815 -34.13 22.99 14.42
N MET A 816 -33.85 23.88 13.46
CA MET A 816 -34.87 24.74 12.84
C MET A 816 -35.36 24.15 11.52
N ASP A 817 -36.68 24.16 11.32
CA ASP A 817 -37.30 23.68 10.08
C ASP A 817 -36.73 24.36 8.84
N ASN A 818 -36.42 23.55 7.83
CA ASN A 818 -35.84 23.94 6.54
C ASN A 818 -34.49 24.69 6.60
N VAL A 819 -33.80 24.67 7.74
CA VAL A 819 -32.48 25.30 7.91
C VAL A 819 -31.39 24.24 8.05
N TYR A 820 -30.36 24.40 7.25
CA TYR A 820 -29.19 23.53 7.16
C TYR A 820 -27.92 24.31 7.48
N ALA A 821 -26.88 23.64 7.97
CA ALA A 821 -25.60 24.28 8.24
C ALA A 821 -24.42 23.34 7.94
N GLY A 822 -23.29 23.90 7.51
CA GLY A 822 -22.09 23.10 7.23
C GLY A 822 -20.80 23.91 7.08
N GLY A 823 -19.72 23.21 6.73
CA GLY A 823 -18.38 23.77 6.73
C GLY A 823 -17.87 24.08 8.14
N ASP A 824 -16.91 24.99 8.21
CA ASP A 824 -16.26 25.34 9.48
C ASP A 824 -17.21 25.97 10.52
N ALA A 825 -18.41 26.41 10.10
CA ALA A 825 -19.45 26.89 11.01
C ALA A 825 -19.95 25.79 11.96
N VAL A 826 -20.03 24.54 11.49
CA VAL A 826 -20.48 23.38 12.29
C VAL A 826 -19.30 22.61 12.87
N ARG A 827 -18.23 22.44 12.08
CA ARG A 827 -17.10 21.58 12.42
C ARG A 827 -16.00 22.28 13.23
N GLY A 828 -15.94 23.60 13.18
CA GLY A 828 -14.73 24.36 13.50
C GLY A 828 -13.69 24.31 12.36
N ALA A 829 -12.56 24.97 12.55
CA ALA A 829 -11.52 25.10 11.52
C ALA A 829 -11.12 23.75 10.93
N SER A 830 -11.28 23.61 9.62
CA SER A 830 -11.01 22.35 8.91
C SER A 830 -10.39 22.59 7.53
N THR A 831 -10.44 21.59 6.65
CA THR A 831 -9.84 21.65 5.32
C THR A 831 -10.87 22.02 4.25
N LEU A 832 -10.44 22.70 3.20
CA LEU A 832 -11.32 23.22 2.16
C LEU A 832 -12.17 22.13 1.49
N ILE A 833 -11.58 20.95 1.25
CA ILE A 833 -12.29 19.82 0.62
C ILE A 833 -13.41 19.27 1.51
N LYS A 834 -13.28 19.34 2.84
CA LYS A 834 -14.35 18.97 3.78
C LYS A 834 -15.47 20.00 3.72
N ALA A 835 -15.16 21.29 3.68
CA ALA A 835 -16.16 22.35 3.53
C ALA A 835 -16.96 22.20 2.22
N ILE A 836 -16.28 21.91 1.11
CA ILE A 836 -16.92 21.63 -0.18
C ILE A 836 -17.85 20.40 -0.08
N ALA A 837 -17.39 19.34 0.57
CA ALA A 837 -18.19 18.12 0.79
C ALA A 837 -19.41 18.36 1.70
N ASP A 838 -19.29 19.19 2.74
CA ASP A 838 -20.39 19.55 3.62
C ASP A 838 -21.49 20.28 2.83
N GLY A 839 -21.10 21.19 1.92
CA GLY A 839 -22.04 21.84 0.99
C GLY A 839 -22.77 20.82 0.11
N GLN A 840 -22.04 19.91 -0.53
CA GLN A 840 -22.62 18.85 -1.38
C GLN A 840 -23.60 17.95 -0.60
N LYS A 841 -23.25 17.54 0.62
CA LYS A 841 -24.09 16.65 1.46
C LYS A 841 -25.32 17.36 2.02
N ALA A 842 -25.21 18.64 2.38
CA ALA A 842 -26.35 19.44 2.76
C ALA A 842 -27.36 19.55 1.60
N VAL A 843 -26.88 19.79 0.37
CA VAL A 843 -27.75 19.84 -0.81
C VAL A 843 -28.45 18.51 -1.08
N LYS A 844 -27.77 17.36 -0.90
CA LYS A 844 -28.45 16.04 -0.99
C LYS A 844 -29.62 15.92 -0.01
N SER A 845 -29.48 16.48 1.19
CA SER A 845 -30.53 16.44 2.20
C SER A 845 -31.68 17.41 1.88
N ILE A 846 -31.37 18.60 1.36
CA ILE A 846 -32.37 19.57 0.85
C ILE A 846 -33.17 18.96 -0.31
N LEU A 847 -32.50 18.31 -1.26
CA LEU A 847 -33.15 17.63 -2.39
C LEU A 847 -34.13 16.55 -1.92
N THR A 848 -33.70 15.74 -0.94
CA THR A 848 -34.56 14.71 -0.32
C THR A 848 -35.80 15.34 0.33
N ASP A 849 -35.64 16.42 1.11
CA ASP A 849 -36.77 17.12 1.75
C ASP A 849 -37.70 17.81 0.77
N ALA A 850 -37.15 18.34 -0.31
CA ALA A 850 -37.90 18.96 -1.40
C ALA A 850 -38.58 17.93 -2.33
N ALA A 851 -38.34 16.63 -2.11
CA ALA A 851 -38.74 15.55 -3.02
C ALA A 851 -38.26 15.77 -4.48
N VAL A 852 -37.12 16.44 -4.66
CA VAL A 852 -36.51 16.70 -5.96
C VAL A 852 -35.55 15.55 -6.30
N PRO A 853 -35.71 14.86 -7.44
CA PRO A 853 -34.78 13.82 -7.86
C PRO A 853 -33.38 14.38 -8.06
N CYS A 854 -32.41 13.83 -7.34
CA CYS A 854 -31.02 14.22 -7.48
C CYS A 854 -30.45 13.66 -8.81
N ARG A 855 -30.09 14.54 -9.75
CA ARG A 855 -29.57 14.12 -11.08
C ARG A 855 -28.05 14.25 -11.20
N VAL A 856 -27.42 15.05 -10.34
CA VAL A 856 -25.97 15.35 -10.38
C VAL A 856 -25.16 14.26 -9.70
N PHE A 857 -25.32 12.99 -10.11
CA PHE A 857 -24.43 11.86 -9.78
C PHE A 857 -24.52 10.75 -10.84
N ALA A 858 -24.88 11.10 -12.09
CA ALA A 858 -25.01 10.10 -13.15
C ALA A 858 -23.75 9.21 -13.16
N ASP A 859 -23.96 7.90 -13.01
CA ASP A 859 -22.90 6.90 -13.05
C ASP A 859 -22.05 7.18 -14.28
N ASN A 860 -20.74 7.36 -14.06
CA ASN A 860 -19.80 7.50 -15.16
C ASN A 860 -20.09 6.39 -16.17
N GLN A 861 -20.14 6.74 -17.46
CA GLN A 861 -20.10 5.73 -18.52
C GLN A 861 -19.02 4.73 -18.13
N VAL A 862 -19.38 3.45 -18.10
CA VAL A 862 -18.45 2.36 -17.80
C VAL A 862 -17.31 2.52 -18.79
N LEU A 863 -16.20 3.10 -18.32
CA LEU A 863 -15.01 3.25 -19.12
C LEU A 863 -14.61 1.84 -19.54
N GLU A 864 -14.46 1.61 -20.84
CA GLU A 864 -13.93 0.36 -21.34
C GLU A 864 -12.44 0.30 -20.96
N LYS A 865 -12.20 -0.17 -19.74
CA LYS A 865 -10.87 -0.28 -19.15
C LYS A 865 -10.35 -1.67 -19.50
N ASP A 866 -9.36 -1.73 -20.39
CA ASP A 866 -8.71 -2.97 -20.81
C ASP A 866 -8.08 -3.70 -19.61
N ILE A 867 -8.73 -4.78 -19.16
CA ILE A 867 -8.35 -5.59 -17.99
C ILE A 867 -6.95 -6.21 -18.16
N ASN A 868 -6.51 -6.53 -19.39
CA ASN A 868 -5.21 -7.15 -19.62
C ASN A 868 -4.05 -6.16 -19.37
N LEU A 869 -4.29 -4.88 -19.59
CA LEU A 869 -3.34 -3.82 -19.25
C LEU A 869 -3.12 -3.72 -17.72
N PHE A 870 -4.09 -4.13 -16.90
CA PHE A 870 -4.01 -4.05 -15.44
C PHE A 870 -3.01 -5.04 -14.86
N ASP A 871 -3.05 -6.31 -15.26
CA ASP A 871 -2.15 -7.33 -14.71
C ASP A 871 -0.68 -6.93 -14.95
N THR A 872 -0.39 -6.35 -16.13
CA THR A 872 0.95 -5.82 -16.46
C THR A 872 1.31 -4.58 -15.62
N LYS A 873 0.36 -3.66 -15.39
CA LYS A 873 0.56 -2.50 -14.52
C LYS A 873 0.80 -2.89 -13.06
N LEU A 874 0.07 -3.89 -12.57
CA LEU A 874 0.20 -4.44 -11.21
C LEU A 874 1.54 -5.13 -10.98
N ALA A 875 2.28 -5.50 -12.03
CA ALA A 875 3.61 -6.11 -11.92
C ALA A 875 4.77 -5.09 -11.92
N LYS A 876 4.51 -3.80 -12.17
CA LYS A 876 5.57 -2.79 -12.43
C LYS A 876 5.61 -1.66 -11.41
N ARG A 877 6.83 -1.33 -10.96
CA ARG A 877 7.15 -0.13 -10.17
C ARG A 877 7.66 0.97 -11.09
N ILE A 878 7.08 2.16 -11.02
CA ILE A 878 7.43 3.33 -11.83
C ILE A 878 7.33 4.55 -10.93
N TYR A 879 8.45 5.22 -10.67
CA TYR A 879 8.46 6.50 -9.96
C TYR A 879 7.98 7.63 -10.88
N GLY A 880 7.19 8.55 -10.34
CA GLY A 880 6.84 9.78 -11.03
C GLY A 880 8.01 10.76 -11.06
N SER A 881 7.91 11.80 -11.89
CA SER A 881 8.85 12.92 -11.90
C SER A 881 8.91 13.66 -10.55
N ASP A 882 9.93 14.47 -10.29
CA ASP A 882 9.87 15.38 -9.14
C ASP A 882 8.85 16.52 -9.41
N LEU A 883 8.44 17.24 -8.36
CA LEU A 883 7.59 18.43 -8.49
C LEU A 883 8.35 19.56 -9.19
N ILE A 884 7.62 20.41 -9.90
CA ILE A 884 8.17 21.65 -10.46
C ILE A 884 8.11 22.68 -9.35
N GLU A 885 9.24 22.98 -8.73
CA GLU A 885 9.32 23.97 -7.66
C GLU A 885 10.29 25.10 -7.99
N THR A 886 9.97 26.28 -7.49
CA THR A 886 10.84 27.45 -7.52
C THR A 886 12.04 27.22 -6.60
N ASP A 887 13.25 27.49 -7.10
CA ASP A 887 14.50 27.39 -6.33
C ASP A 887 14.39 28.15 -5.00
N LEU A 888 14.95 27.59 -3.92
CA LEU A 888 14.92 28.20 -2.58
C LEU A 888 15.43 29.65 -2.59
N ALA A 889 16.49 29.95 -3.33
CA ALA A 889 17.07 31.29 -3.45
C ALA A 889 16.13 32.33 -4.09
N LYS A 890 15.06 31.87 -4.78
CA LYS A 890 14.05 32.72 -5.44
C LYS A 890 12.73 32.77 -4.66
N ARG A 891 12.61 32.09 -3.51
CA ARG A 891 11.39 32.08 -2.67
C ARG A 891 11.24 33.31 -1.75
N GLU A 892 11.92 34.41 -2.06
CA GLU A 892 11.90 35.65 -1.26
C GLU A 892 10.61 36.46 -1.44
N GLY A 893 9.95 36.30 -2.59
CA GLY A 893 8.71 36.98 -2.95
C GLY A 893 7.46 36.15 -2.68
N PHE A 894 6.34 36.68 -3.18
CA PHE A 894 5.00 36.11 -3.04
C PHE A 894 4.52 35.34 -4.28
N ASP A 895 5.45 35.06 -5.21
CA ASP A 895 5.21 34.24 -6.40
C ASP A 895 4.93 32.78 -6.02
N LEU A 896 4.22 32.07 -6.90
CA LEU A 896 3.90 30.66 -6.72
C LEU A 896 5.17 29.81 -6.56
N VAL A 897 5.22 29.03 -5.48
CA VAL A 897 6.36 28.13 -5.19
C VAL A 897 6.29 26.87 -6.03
N THR A 898 5.11 26.27 -6.18
CA THR A 898 4.93 25.04 -6.95
C THR A 898 4.29 25.35 -8.30
N GLY A 899 4.95 24.96 -9.38
CA GLY A 899 4.50 25.14 -10.76
C GLY A 899 3.41 24.16 -11.19
N THR A 900 3.01 24.26 -12.46
CA THR A 900 2.08 23.32 -13.11
C THR A 900 2.84 22.39 -14.03
N MET A 901 2.49 21.11 -14.04
CA MET A 901 3.10 20.11 -14.92
C MET A 901 2.93 20.45 -16.40
N THR A 902 3.84 19.96 -17.24
CA THR A 902 3.62 19.89 -18.69
C THR A 902 2.61 18.79 -19.02
N GLY A 903 2.04 18.82 -20.22
CA GLY A 903 1.12 17.76 -20.68
C GLY A 903 1.75 16.37 -20.67
N GLU A 904 3.01 16.25 -21.09
CA GLU A 904 3.75 14.99 -21.06
C GLU A 904 3.95 14.46 -19.63
N MET A 905 4.32 15.34 -18.69
CA MET A 905 4.46 14.97 -17.28
C MET A 905 3.12 14.52 -16.68
N ALA A 906 2.04 15.23 -16.99
CA ALA A 906 0.70 14.89 -16.50
C ALA A 906 0.20 13.55 -17.06
N VAL A 907 0.37 13.32 -18.37
CA VAL A 907 0.03 12.04 -19.02
C VAL A 907 0.85 10.89 -18.41
N ALA A 908 2.17 11.07 -18.26
CA ALA A 908 3.05 10.06 -17.69
C ALA A 908 2.68 9.73 -16.23
N GLU A 909 2.44 10.75 -15.41
CA GLU A 909 2.04 10.60 -14.01
C GLU A 909 0.66 9.93 -13.89
N ALA A 910 -0.33 10.37 -14.68
CA ALA A 910 -1.67 9.77 -14.68
C ALA A 910 -1.67 8.31 -15.18
N SER A 911 -0.80 7.98 -16.14
CA SER A 911 -0.64 6.62 -16.69
C SER A 911 -0.19 5.59 -15.65
N ARG A 912 0.46 6.06 -14.57
CA ARG A 912 0.82 5.22 -13.42
C ARG A 912 -0.42 4.71 -12.68
N CYS A 913 -1.59 5.35 -12.77
CA CYS A 913 -2.78 4.95 -12.03
C CYS A 913 -3.13 3.46 -12.24
N LEU A 914 -3.37 2.76 -11.13
CA LEU A 914 -3.74 1.33 -11.10
C LEU A 914 -5.24 1.09 -11.32
N LEU A 915 -6.05 2.16 -11.36
CA LEU A 915 -7.50 2.08 -11.59
C LEU A 915 -8.19 1.09 -10.62
N CYS A 916 -7.91 1.26 -9.31
CA CYS A 916 -8.34 0.36 -8.22
C CYS A 916 -9.87 0.25 -8.03
N ASP A 917 -10.66 1.03 -8.76
CA ASP A 917 -12.11 0.94 -8.85
C ASP A 917 -12.60 -0.11 -9.86
N THR A 918 -11.68 -0.76 -10.60
CA THR A 918 -12.01 -1.72 -11.66
C THR A 918 -11.65 -3.15 -11.26
N VAL A 919 -10.42 -3.35 -10.78
CA VAL A 919 -9.92 -4.62 -10.28
C VAL A 919 -9.04 -4.33 -9.06
N CYS A 920 -9.21 -5.12 -8.00
CA CYS A 920 -8.32 -5.07 -6.84
C CYS A 920 -7.16 -6.06 -6.99
N ASN A 921 -7.42 -7.37 -6.86
CA ASN A 921 -6.45 -8.49 -6.95
C ASN A 921 -5.14 -8.36 -6.15
N ILE A 922 -4.99 -7.35 -5.29
CA ILE A 922 -3.77 -7.16 -4.50
C ILE A 922 -3.49 -8.42 -3.66
N CYS A 923 -4.51 -8.92 -2.95
CA CYS A 923 -4.40 -10.10 -2.09
C CYS A 923 -4.00 -11.39 -2.82
N THR A 924 -4.28 -11.51 -4.13
CA THR A 924 -3.89 -12.68 -4.93
C THR A 924 -2.43 -12.59 -5.36
N THR A 925 -1.93 -11.37 -5.63
CA THR A 925 -0.53 -11.15 -6.01
C THR A 925 0.45 -11.26 -4.84
N VAL A 926 0.04 -10.84 -3.63
CA VAL A 926 0.89 -10.85 -2.44
C VAL A 926 0.79 -12.15 -1.64
N CYS A 927 -0.10 -13.07 -2.02
CA CYS A 927 -0.26 -14.34 -1.32
C CYS A 927 0.91 -15.26 -1.69
N PRO A 928 1.86 -15.52 -0.77
CA PRO A 928 3.02 -16.33 -1.10
C PRO A 928 2.65 -17.74 -1.59
N ASN A 929 1.64 -18.34 -0.95
CA ASN A 929 1.20 -19.72 -1.16
C ASN A 929 0.10 -19.85 -2.22
N ARG A 930 -0.30 -18.73 -2.81
CA ARG A 930 -1.35 -18.68 -3.83
C ARG A 930 -2.71 -19.20 -3.35
N ALA A 931 -2.98 -19.05 -2.05
CA ALA A 931 -4.26 -19.37 -1.44
C ALA A 931 -5.38 -18.42 -1.90
N ASN A 932 -5.09 -17.12 -2.04
CA ASN A 932 -6.07 -16.18 -2.58
C ASN A 932 -6.08 -16.26 -4.10
N VAL A 933 -7.21 -16.63 -4.70
CA VAL A 933 -7.37 -16.77 -6.15
C VAL A 933 -8.56 -15.96 -6.64
N SER A 934 -8.40 -15.31 -7.80
CA SER A 934 -9.44 -14.49 -8.42
C SER A 934 -10.21 -15.29 -9.46
N TYR A 935 -11.52 -15.06 -9.54
CA TYR A 935 -12.41 -15.60 -10.56
C TYR A 935 -13.35 -14.51 -11.07
N LYS A 936 -13.90 -14.70 -12.28
CA LYS A 936 -14.85 -13.78 -12.89
C LYS A 936 -16.26 -14.35 -12.83
N ILE A 937 -17.23 -13.47 -12.62
CA ILE A 937 -18.66 -13.77 -12.67
C ILE A 937 -19.37 -12.76 -13.57
N HIS A 938 -20.58 -13.10 -13.99
CA HIS A 938 -21.55 -12.09 -14.39
C HIS A 938 -22.30 -11.60 -13.15
N PRO A 939 -22.74 -10.32 -13.10
CA PRO A 939 -23.52 -9.80 -12.00
C PRO A 939 -24.70 -10.74 -11.66
N PHE A 940 -24.83 -11.06 -10.38
CA PHE A 940 -25.80 -12.04 -9.89
C PHE A 940 -26.85 -11.37 -9.02
N LYS A 941 -28.11 -11.79 -9.16
CA LYS A 941 -29.24 -11.28 -8.37
C LYS A 941 -30.24 -12.40 -8.09
N ALA A 942 -30.60 -12.60 -6.83
CA ALA A 942 -31.58 -13.60 -6.42
C ALA A 942 -32.49 -13.05 -5.29
N PRO A 943 -33.81 -13.28 -5.34
CA PRO A 943 -34.70 -12.92 -4.24
C PRO A 943 -34.38 -13.76 -3.00
N THR A 944 -34.37 -13.12 -1.82
CA THR A 944 -34.14 -13.79 -0.54
C THR A 944 -35.44 -13.97 0.22
N PHE A 945 -35.54 -15.04 1.01
CA PHE A 945 -36.76 -15.46 1.69
C PHE A 945 -36.50 -15.80 3.15
N LYS A 946 -37.54 -15.69 3.96
CA LYS A 946 -37.64 -16.25 5.31
C LYS A 946 -38.71 -17.33 5.29
N ALA A 947 -38.39 -18.52 5.77
CA ALA A 947 -39.39 -19.53 6.05
C ALA A 947 -39.96 -19.30 7.45
N VAL A 948 -41.28 -19.31 7.58
CA VAL A 948 -41.98 -19.11 8.85
C VAL A 948 -42.91 -20.29 9.09
N PHE A 949 -42.76 -20.95 10.24
CA PHE A 949 -43.68 -22.00 10.67
C PHE A 949 -44.67 -21.42 11.68
N LYS A 950 -45.93 -21.25 11.27
CA LYS A 950 -47.02 -20.73 12.11
C LYS A 950 -48.29 -21.56 11.89
N ASN A 951 -48.98 -21.92 12.98
CA ASN A 951 -50.26 -22.65 12.95
C ASN A 951 -50.22 -23.98 12.17
N GLY A 952 -49.11 -24.72 12.28
CA GLY A 952 -48.92 -26.00 11.58
C GLY A 952 -48.73 -25.89 10.07
N ARG A 953 -48.45 -24.68 9.54
CA ARG A 953 -48.18 -24.43 8.12
C ARG A 953 -46.85 -23.69 7.94
N SER A 954 -46.10 -24.09 6.92
CA SER A 954 -44.93 -23.35 6.44
C SER A 954 -45.37 -22.28 5.44
N CYS A 955 -44.96 -21.04 5.66
CA CYS A 955 -45.08 -19.96 4.68
C CYS A 955 -43.69 -19.38 4.35
N LEU A 956 -43.59 -18.77 3.16
CA LEU A 956 -42.41 -18.07 2.68
C LEU A 956 -42.70 -16.58 2.62
N GLU A 957 -41.89 -15.79 3.32
CA GLU A 957 -41.94 -14.33 3.28
C GLU A 957 -40.71 -13.83 2.51
N LYS A 958 -40.90 -12.94 1.53
CA LYS A 958 -39.78 -12.33 0.80
C LYS A 958 -39.07 -11.32 1.73
N LEU A 959 -37.78 -11.50 1.96
CA LEU A 959 -36.97 -10.59 2.78
C LEU A 959 -36.36 -9.46 1.96
N GLY A 960 -35.89 -9.78 0.74
CA GLY A 960 -35.14 -8.81 -0.05
C GLY A 960 -34.55 -9.44 -1.29
N THR A 961 -33.31 -9.06 -1.59
CA THR A 961 -32.58 -9.55 -2.76
C THR A 961 -31.10 -9.60 -2.44
N PHE A 962 -30.49 -10.77 -2.63
CA PHE A 962 -29.06 -10.96 -2.63
C PHE A 962 -28.51 -10.52 -3.99
N MET A 963 -27.45 -9.72 -3.98
CA MET A 963 -26.88 -9.16 -5.20
C MET A 963 -25.36 -9.10 -5.10
N VAL A 964 -24.71 -9.55 -6.17
CA VAL A 964 -23.26 -9.39 -6.38
C VAL A 964 -23.08 -8.64 -7.70
N SER A 965 -22.67 -7.39 -7.61
CA SER A 965 -22.52 -6.50 -8.78
C SER A 965 -21.10 -6.52 -9.37
N GLN A 966 -20.09 -6.82 -8.57
CA GLN A 966 -18.70 -6.83 -9.01
C GLN A 966 -18.36 -8.11 -9.76
N GLU A 967 -17.87 -7.97 -10.99
CA GLU A 967 -17.53 -9.12 -11.84
C GLU A 967 -16.30 -9.88 -11.37
N ASN A 968 -15.30 -9.20 -10.80
CA ASN A 968 -14.09 -9.86 -10.28
C ASN A 968 -14.29 -10.18 -8.80
N GLN A 969 -14.12 -11.45 -8.46
CA GLN A 969 -14.29 -11.97 -7.11
C GLN A 969 -13.04 -12.73 -6.67
N VAL A 970 -12.90 -12.91 -5.35
CA VAL A 970 -11.74 -13.62 -4.76
C VAL A 970 -12.25 -14.62 -3.74
N ILE A 971 -11.71 -15.84 -3.82
CA ILE A 971 -11.81 -16.85 -2.76
C ILE A 971 -10.45 -17.12 -2.14
N ASN A 972 -10.46 -17.71 -0.96
CA ASN A 972 -9.28 -18.25 -0.31
C ASN A 972 -9.33 -19.79 -0.38
N ILE A 973 -8.23 -20.44 -0.78
CA ILE A 973 -8.07 -21.89 -0.71
C ILE A 973 -7.40 -22.20 0.63
N GLY A 974 -8.19 -22.69 1.59
CA GLY A 974 -7.75 -22.92 2.97
C GLY A 974 -6.58 -23.90 3.06
N ASP A 975 -6.57 -24.93 2.21
CA ASP A 975 -5.49 -25.91 2.09
C ASP A 975 -4.09 -25.33 1.79
N PHE A 976 -4.03 -24.14 1.18
CA PHE A 976 -2.77 -23.44 0.89
C PHE A 976 -2.53 -22.27 1.84
N CYS A 977 -3.48 -21.97 2.74
CA CYS A 977 -3.41 -20.79 3.60
C CYS A 977 -2.83 -21.16 4.96
N ASN A 978 -1.63 -20.66 5.26
CA ASN A 978 -1.05 -20.73 6.59
C ASN A 978 -1.36 -19.49 7.45
N GLU A 979 -2.27 -18.63 6.99
CA GLU A 979 -2.69 -17.43 7.72
C GLU A 979 -1.54 -16.48 8.09
N CYS A 980 -0.51 -16.42 7.25
CA CYS A 980 0.68 -15.57 7.47
C CYS A 980 0.40 -14.07 7.61
N GLY A 981 -0.80 -13.59 7.26
CA GLY A 981 -1.21 -12.19 7.40
C GLY A 981 -0.75 -11.24 6.30
N ASN A 982 0.15 -11.65 5.39
CA ASN A 982 0.71 -10.74 4.38
C ASN A 982 -0.36 -10.04 3.51
N CYS A 983 -1.45 -10.75 3.17
CA CYS A 983 -2.55 -10.17 2.40
C CYS A 983 -3.34 -9.09 3.16
N THR A 984 -3.31 -9.12 4.50
CA THR A 984 -3.94 -8.09 5.35
C THR A 984 -3.19 -6.77 5.23
N SER A 985 -1.85 -6.79 5.27
CA SER A 985 -1.00 -5.59 5.19
C SER A 985 -1.30 -4.72 3.97
N PHE A 986 -1.64 -5.34 2.85
CA PHE A 986 -1.89 -4.65 1.58
C PHE A 986 -3.36 -4.47 1.22
N CYS A 987 -4.29 -5.08 1.97
CA CYS A 987 -5.72 -4.92 1.71
C CYS A 987 -6.17 -3.51 2.14
N PRO A 988 -6.75 -2.68 1.24
CA PRO A 988 -7.14 -1.32 1.59
C PRO A 988 -8.35 -1.20 2.53
N THR A 989 -9.13 -2.27 2.69
CA THR A 989 -10.25 -2.33 3.63
C THR A 989 -9.76 -2.59 5.05
N SER A 990 -10.61 -2.39 6.05
CA SER A 990 -10.29 -2.68 7.46
C SER A 990 -10.12 -4.18 7.76
N GLY A 991 -10.59 -5.06 6.88
CA GLY A 991 -10.55 -6.51 7.05
C GLY A 991 -9.27 -7.21 6.55
N SER A 992 -9.31 -8.53 6.59
CA SER A 992 -8.25 -9.49 6.27
C SER A 992 -8.74 -10.49 5.21
N PRO A 993 -8.17 -10.49 3.98
CA PRO A 993 -8.64 -11.37 2.92
C PRO A 993 -8.64 -12.86 3.26
N TYR A 994 -7.69 -13.34 4.07
CA TYR A 994 -7.61 -14.76 4.44
C TYR A 994 -8.67 -15.21 5.44
N THR A 995 -9.38 -14.28 6.10
CA THR A 995 -10.50 -14.55 7.02
C THR A 995 -11.84 -14.20 6.39
N ASP A 996 -11.93 -13.06 5.72
CA ASP A 996 -13.21 -12.46 5.31
C ASP A 996 -13.68 -12.91 3.93
N LYS A 997 -12.79 -13.48 3.10
CA LYS A 997 -13.17 -14.06 1.81
C LYS A 997 -13.63 -15.50 1.97
N PRO A 998 -14.58 -15.98 1.13
CA PRO A 998 -15.02 -17.37 1.17
C PRO A 998 -13.83 -18.34 1.11
N LYS A 999 -13.69 -19.15 2.15
CA LYS A 999 -12.59 -20.09 2.33
C LYS A 999 -13.01 -21.50 1.88
N PHE A 1000 -12.46 -21.97 0.77
CA PHE A 1000 -12.73 -23.28 0.19
C PHE A 1000 -11.64 -24.29 0.54
N TYR A 1001 -12.05 -25.54 0.75
CA TYR A 1001 -11.15 -26.67 0.90
C TYR A 1001 -11.26 -27.61 -0.31
N LEU A 1002 -10.15 -28.27 -0.64
CA LEU A 1002 -9.96 -29.15 -1.80
C LEU A 1002 -10.29 -30.61 -1.49
N SER A 1003 -10.45 -30.94 -0.21
CA SER A 1003 -10.78 -32.29 0.26
C SER A 1003 -11.83 -32.25 1.36
N ARG A 1004 -12.65 -33.31 1.43
CA ARG A 1004 -13.65 -33.45 2.50
C ARG A 1004 -12.99 -33.55 3.87
N GLY A 1005 -11.83 -34.19 3.96
CA GLY A 1005 -11.07 -34.29 5.21
C GLY A 1005 -10.60 -32.92 5.71
N GLY A 1006 -10.06 -32.07 4.83
CA GLY A 1006 -9.68 -30.70 5.17
C GLY A 1006 -10.88 -29.86 5.63
N PHE A 1007 -11.98 -29.92 4.87
CA PHE A 1007 -13.22 -29.24 5.23
C PHE A 1007 -13.79 -29.66 6.60
N GLU A 1008 -13.75 -30.95 6.94
CA GLU A 1008 -14.30 -31.43 8.21
C GLU A 1008 -13.43 -31.05 9.43
N LYS A 1009 -12.11 -30.88 9.26
CA LYS A 1009 -11.19 -30.47 10.32
C LYS A 1009 -11.33 -29.01 10.74
N GLU A 1010 -11.64 -28.12 9.79
CA GLU A 1010 -11.68 -26.67 10.07
C GLU A 1010 -13.05 -26.21 10.57
N PRO A 1011 -13.16 -25.20 11.45
CA PRO A 1011 -14.45 -24.80 12.04
C PRO A 1011 -15.41 -24.14 11.06
N ALA A 1012 -14.89 -23.53 9.98
CA ALA A 1012 -15.68 -22.84 8.97
C ALA A 1012 -15.08 -22.93 7.56
N GLY A 1013 -15.95 -22.83 6.55
CA GLY A 1013 -15.59 -22.71 5.14
C GLY A 1013 -16.54 -23.47 4.21
N TYR A 1014 -16.06 -23.75 3.00
CA TYR A 1014 -16.82 -24.32 1.90
C TYR A 1014 -16.11 -25.54 1.28
N PHE A 1015 -16.88 -26.47 0.72
CA PHE A 1015 -16.35 -27.63 -0.01
C PHE A 1015 -17.25 -27.95 -1.20
N LEU A 1016 -16.65 -28.22 -2.37
CA LEU A 1016 -17.36 -28.66 -3.58
C LEU A 1016 -17.17 -30.15 -3.80
N GLN A 1017 -18.27 -30.87 -4.04
CA GLN A 1017 -18.22 -32.28 -4.41
C GLN A 1017 -19.35 -32.62 -5.38
N GLY A 1018 -18.98 -33.00 -6.61
CA GLY A 1018 -19.94 -33.35 -7.65
C GLY A 1018 -20.91 -32.19 -7.91
N ARG A 1019 -22.19 -32.42 -7.63
CA ARG A 1019 -23.27 -31.43 -7.85
C ARG A 1019 -23.70 -30.68 -6.59
N SER A 1020 -22.85 -30.69 -5.56
CA SER A 1020 -23.17 -30.12 -4.26
C SER A 1020 -22.09 -29.16 -3.76
N ILE A 1021 -22.52 -28.09 -3.11
CA ILE A 1021 -21.68 -27.21 -2.29
C ILE A 1021 -22.07 -27.38 -0.82
N PHE A 1022 -21.07 -27.53 0.03
CA PHE A 1022 -21.20 -27.65 1.48
C PHE A 1022 -20.66 -26.39 2.13
N LYS A 1023 -21.34 -25.91 3.18
CA LYS A 1023 -20.88 -24.83 4.06
C LYS A 1023 -20.89 -25.29 5.50
N LYS A 1024 -19.90 -24.85 6.27
CA LYS A 1024 -19.85 -25.00 7.73
C LYS A 1024 -19.50 -23.66 8.36
N GLU A 1025 -20.18 -23.30 9.43
CA GLU A 1025 -19.90 -22.10 10.22
C GLU A 1025 -20.53 -22.24 11.62
N ASN A 1026 -19.76 -21.99 12.69
CA ASN A 1026 -20.25 -21.98 14.08
C ASN A 1026 -21.09 -23.22 14.48
N GLY A 1027 -20.69 -24.41 14.01
CA GLY A 1027 -21.39 -25.68 14.29
C GLY A 1027 -22.63 -25.94 13.44
N THR A 1028 -23.04 -24.98 12.60
CA THR A 1028 -24.09 -25.18 11.60
C THR A 1028 -23.51 -25.75 10.30
N LYS A 1029 -24.25 -26.66 9.66
CA LYS A 1029 -23.92 -27.23 8.36
C LYS A 1029 -25.07 -27.01 7.40
N ALA A 1030 -24.73 -26.57 6.19
CA ALA A 1030 -25.66 -26.40 5.10
C ALA A 1030 -25.10 -27.08 3.85
N VAL A 1031 -26.00 -27.60 3.01
CA VAL A 1031 -25.66 -28.13 1.69
C VAL A 1031 -26.66 -27.61 0.68
N LEU A 1032 -26.15 -27.20 -0.49
CA LEU A 1032 -26.97 -26.97 -1.66
C LEU A 1032 -26.60 -28.02 -2.72
N THR A 1033 -27.60 -28.73 -3.23
CA THR A 1033 -27.43 -29.76 -4.27
C THR A 1033 -28.20 -29.37 -5.53
N GLU A 1034 -27.54 -29.43 -6.68
CA GLU A 1034 -28.14 -29.22 -7.99
C GLU A 1034 -28.84 -30.50 -8.47
N ASN A 1035 -30.16 -30.41 -8.65
CA ASN A 1035 -30.97 -31.45 -9.28
C ASN A 1035 -31.22 -31.13 -10.77
N LYS A 1036 -32.00 -31.99 -11.43
CA LYS A 1036 -32.35 -31.82 -12.85
C LYS A 1036 -33.05 -30.47 -13.10
N ASN A 1037 -34.04 -30.13 -12.28
CA ASN A 1037 -34.95 -28.99 -12.50
C ASN A 1037 -34.85 -27.88 -11.44
N ASP A 1038 -34.19 -28.13 -10.31
CA ASP A 1038 -34.17 -27.24 -9.15
C ASP A 1038 -32.82 -27.35 -8.39
N TYR A 1039 -32.68 -26.51 -7.37
CA TYR A 1039 -31.68 -26.70 -6.31
C TYR A 1039 -32.38 -27.06 -5.00
N THR A 1040 -31.79 -27.98 -4.24
CA THR A 1040 -32.22 -28.30 -2.88
C THR A 1040 -31.22 -27.75 -1.88
N TYR A 1041 -31.66 -26.81 -1.04
CA TYR A 1041 -30.92 -26.32 0.13
C TYR A 1041 -31.35 -27.12 1.37
N ASP A 1042 -30.40 -27.65 2.13
CA ASP A 1042 -30.66 -28.52 3.26
C ASP A 1042 -29.76 -28.18 4.44
N THR A 1043 -30.36 -28.05 5.62
CA THR A 1043 -29.70 -27.87 6.91
C THR A 1043 -30.27 -28.85 7.94
N ALA A 1044 -29.74 -28.85 9.16
CA ALA A 1044 -30.34 -29.59 10.27
C ALA A 1044 -31.78 -29.16 10.59
N ALA A 1045 -32.16 -27.91 10.31
CA ALA A 1045 -33.44 -27.34 10.70
C ALA A 1045 -34.48 -27.31 9.57
N ILE A 1046 -34.06 -27.15 8.31
CA ILE A 1046 -34.96 -26.93 7.17
C ILE A 1046 -34.41 -27.52 5.88
N LYS A 1047 -35.33 -27.91 4.99
CA LYS A 1047 -35.07 -28.23 3.58
C LYS A 1047 -35.87 -27.28 2.70
N ALA A 1048 -35.22 -26.58 1.78
CA ALA A 1048 -35.85 -25.65 0.86
C ALA A 1048 -35.53 -26.02 -0.60
N VAL A 1049 -36.49 -25.78 -1.49
CA VAL A 1049 -36.37 -25.99 -2.94
C VAL A 1049 -36.32 -24.64 -3.62
N MET A 1050 -35.38 -24.47 -4.54
CA MET A 1050 -35.17 -23.24 -5.29
C MET A 1050 -35.28 -23.48 -6.79
N ASP A 1051 -35.94 -22.57 -7.50
CA ASP A 1051 -35.98 -22.57 -8.95
C ASP A 1051 -34.57 -22.41 -9.55
N LYS A 1052 -34.28 -23.18 -10.60
CA LYS A 1052 -32.94 -23.30 -11.15
C LYS A 1052 -32.44 -22.05 -11.89
N LYS A 1053 -33.36 -21.22 -12.39
CA LYS A 1053 -33.01 -20.02 -13.18
C LYS A 1053 -33.02 -18.77 -12.32
N THR A 1054 -34.03 -18.65 -11.47
CA THR A 1054 -34.31 -17.44 -10.69
C THR A 1054 -33.78 -17.50 -9.27
N PHE A 1055 -33.37 -18.69 -8.80
CA PHE A 1055 -32.99 -18.95 -7.40
C PHE A 1055 -34.10 -18.61 -6.39
N GLN A 1056 -35.34 -18.44 -6.86
CA GLN A 1056 -36.48 -18.21 -6.00
C GLN A 1056 -36.78 -19.46 -5.19
N VAL A 1057 -36.92 -19.32 -3.87
CA VAL A 1057 -37.40 -20.40 -3.01
C VAL A 1057 -38.87 -20.66 -3.34
N THR A 1058 -39.18 -21.87 -3.80
CA THR A 1058 -40.54 -22.30 -4.21
C THR A 1058 -41.23 -23.13 -3.14
N GLY A 1059 -40.47 -23.72 -2.21
CA GLY A 1059 -41.00 -24.48 -1.09
C GLY A 1059 -39.98 -24.64 0.04
N ALA A 1060 -40.47 -24.76 1.27
CA ALA A 1060 -39.64 -25.03 2.44
C ALA A 1060 -40.35 -25.94 3.45
N GLU A 1061 -39.63 -26.95 3.93
CA GLU A 1061 -40.08 -27.98 4.85
C GLU A 1061 -39.20 -27.94 6.11
N PHE A 1062 -39.83 -27.64 7.26
CA PHE A 1062 -39.15 -27.66 8.57
C PHE A 1062 -38.96 -29.09 9.03
N LYS A 1063 -37.76 -29.42 9.49
CA LYS A 1063 -37.42 -30.76 10.00
C LYS A 1063 -37.82 -30.98 11.45
N SER A 1064 -38.25 -29.93 12.16
CA SER A 1064 -38.75 -30.03 13.53
C SER A 1064 -39.92 -29.07 13.81
N PRO A 1065 -41.02 -29.53 14.45
CA PRO A 1065 -42.33 -28.87 14.45
C PRO A 1065 -42.53 -27.76 15.51
N GLU A 1066 -41.54 -26.89 15.74
CA GLU A 1066 -41.72 -25.74 16.66
C GLU A 1066 -41.99 -24.45 15.87
N ASN A 1067 -42.59 -23.44 16.51
CA ASN A 1067 -42.74 -22.10 15.92
C ASN A 1067 -41.35 -21.47 15.74
N ARG A 1068 -40.86 -21.40 14.51
CA ARG A 1068 -39.54 -20.83 14.18
C ARG A 1068 -39.62 -20.04 12.89
N GLU A 1069 -38.75 -19.05 12.79
CA GLU A 1069 -38.48 -18.33 11.56
C GLU A 1069 -37.03 -18.61 11.16
N ILE A 1070 -36.77 -18.96 9.91
CA ILE A 1070 -35.44 -19.28 9.39
C ILE A 1070 -35.17 -18.42 8.15
N ASP A 1071 -34.09 -17.64 8.20
CA ASP A 1071 -33.58 -16.88 7.05
C ASP A 1071 -32.95 -17.84 6.03
N LEU A 1072 -33.38 -17.74 4.77
CA LEU A 1072 -32.90 -18.55 3.64
C LEU A 1072 -32.00 -17.74 2.70
N THR A 1073 -31.48 -16.58 3.13
CA THR A 1073 -30.52 -15.78 2.35
C THR A 1073 -29.25 -16.57 2.02
N GLU A 1074 -28.79 -17.43 2.94
CA GLU A 1074 -27.66 -18.33 2.70
C GLU A 1074 -27.88 -19.27 1.50
N ALA A 1075 -29.13 -19.68 1.22
CA ALA A 1075 -29.43 -20.53 0.08
C ALA A 1075 -29.12 -19.82 -1.26
N ALA A 1076 -29.40 -18.51 -1.34
CA ALA A 1076 -29.04 -17.69 -2.50
C ALA A 1076 -27.52 -17.50 -2.62
N GLU A 1077 -26.82 -17.32 -1.51
CA GLU A 1077 -25.35 -17.23 -1.48
C GLU A 1077 -24.68 -18.53 -1.96
N LEU A 1078 -25.12 -19.68 -1.45
CA LEU A 1078 -24.62 -20.99 -1.90
C LEU A 1078 -24.94 -21.23 -3.37
N GLY A 1079 -26.12 -20.79 -3.82
CA GLY A 1079 -26.51 -20.84 -5.23
C GLY A 1079 -25.53 -20.08 -6.11
N PHE A 1080 -25.22 -18.85 -5.73
CA PHE A 1080 -24.23 -18.00 -6.38
C PHE A 1080 -22.83 -18.64 -6.39
N LEU A 1081 -22.33 -19.07 -5.24
CA LEU A 1081 -21.01 -19.68 -5.12
C LEU A 1081 -20.89 -20.96 -5.96
N TYR A 1082 -21.90 -21.84 -5.90
CA TYR A 1082 -21.91 -23.07 -6.68
C TYR A 1082 -21.85 -22.80 -8.18
N ILE A 1083 -22.73 -21.96 -8.74
CA ILE A 1083 -22.72 -21.71 -10.18
C ILE A 1083 -21.43 -21.01 -10.64
N SER A 1084 -20.82 -20.22 -9.77
CA SER A 1084 -19.61 -19.45 -10.10
C SER A 1084 -18.34 -20.30 -10.03
N LEU A 1085 -18.32 -21.36 -9.22
CA LEU A 1085 -17.11 -22.09 -8.87
C LEU A 1085 -17.14 -23.60 -9.19
N LYS A 1086 -18.30 -24.18 -9.55
CA LYS A 1086 -18.44 -25.62 -9.86
C LYS A 1086 -17.54 -26.12 -11.00
N ASP A 1087 -17.05 -25.22 -11.84
CA ASP A 1087 -16.15 -25.50 -12.96
C ASP A 1087 -14.76 -24.84 -12.78
N TYR A 1088 -14.50 -24.24 -11.61
CA TYR A 1088 -13.26 -23.52 -11.36
C TYR A 1088 -12.07 -24.50 -11.25
N PRO A 1089 -11.02 -24.35 -12.09
CA PRO A 1089 -9.94 -25.33 -12.19
C PRO A 1089 -9.22 -25.68 -10.89
N GLY A 1090 -9.04 -24.71 -10.01
CA GLY A 1090 -8.33 -24.93 -8.74
C GLY A 1090 -9.15 -25.65 -7.66
N LEU A 1091 -10.47 -25.83 -7.87
CA LEU A 1091 -11.35 -26.50 -6.90
C LEU A 1091 -11.87 -27.86 -7.38
N VAL A 1092 -11.82 -28.15 -8.69
CA VAL A 1092 -12.54 -29.25 -9.35
C VAL A 1092 -11.62 -30.30 -9.93
#